data_AF-A0A8S9US22-F1
#
_entry.id   AF-A0A8S9US22-F1
#
_cell.length_a   1.000
_cell.length_b   1.000
_cell.length_c   1.000
_cell.angle_alpha   90.00
_cell.angle_beta   90.00
_cell.angle_gamma   90.00
#
_symmetry.space_group_name_H-M   'P 1'
#
loop_
_entity.id
_entity.type
_entity.pdbx_description
1 polymer ?
#
loop_
_entity_poly.entity_id
_entity_poly.type
_entity_poly.pdbx_seq_one_letter_code
_entity_poly.pdbx_strand_id
1 'polypeptide(L)'
;KAAGRKGFGNARAVRKLFEQAVKEALARDDFDGSLKFQTVDLLGDCPSTNPKLQAVLDEVEEKTGWRKIKEEMKKLVRISDENYERELKGQETVQVFLNRLFLGNPGTGKTTCAIYYGRVLKALHFLSNGEVVKKTAGDFIGSHVGESQTKTSQILDMSRGKVLVIDEAYNLNDNMFGKQVLDVLVEKVQGTESDDLAVLLIGYEHEMLEMLRTQNPGLMRRFPPQYAFHFEDYTEQELFDILEWNCSKRSVTCSYEVAEALLKQLALQRTQPNFGNAGAVEQLLKHAMGKAMSRPMVNGMTVLTLEDVGVDASGDKPQDPIALLDKLYRMEEIKEQLIQLRNQMIVADREGSGLPQVGHFVFRGSPGTGKTTVARVMAEILHGMGVLATTKLVETSGLELTGEHVGQTKQKVTDKLGEAKGGLLFIDEAYELGKGTYGEEAMTTLVAAMTDPSYTGMVIIIAGYPKDMDQMLDRNVGLKSRFTRFIDFPDWEAQDAVVFLSEKAERENFEVESEAVVSLQQTFVELKKLSNFGNGRDAVRVWTNLLECRSQRVVDEPEEEWTITESDAERAGEAILVARGGGGVPGKRVAPDEDPLKLLEELYRMDQIRDQLTRLKMEMAVAEREGSTRPEIGHFVFRGSPGTGKTTVARVMAQILHAMSALGTTKLVETSGLDLTGEYLGQTKIKVTEKLVEAKGGLLFIDEAYELGKGMYGEEAMTTLVAAMTDPVYAGMVIVIAGYPKDMDVMLNRNAGLKSRFTRFIDFPDWEAEDGVAFLEAKADKTDITLGHGAQSVLHQMFVELKRLDGFGNGRDAVRVWKELQQCRAQRVFDSPEEVRTVTAEDAAMAGDIILAARRPPDRPVLSQSSVPSDNTMVRTQDRHSSQTVLSEMIELLGPEQVSFEEQLEEKEALLAATEEFVEVDAEEDPDIDEDGKVERDPDVSDEDWEELELAKEARVAHLEALKRARDQAKQEEERRRAQEKLEEERRRAAAIQERIRQICPCPAGFNWYKCGSGWRCSAGGHFVSDAQLNSQFTC
;
A
#
# COMPACT_ATOMS: atom_id res chain seq x y z
N LYS A 1 19.11 -9.11 -59.79
CA LYS A 1 18.18 -9.13 -58.64
C LYS A 1 18.09 -7.82 -57.82
N ALA A 2 19.10 -6.94 -57.79
CA ALA A 2 19.04 -5.72 -56.96
C ALA A 2 18.97 -4.38 -57.74
N ALA A 3 18.88 -4.43 -59.07
CA ALA A 3 18.61 -3.25 -59.89
C ALA A 3 17.20 -2.70 -59.55
N GLY A 4 17.14 -1.46 -59.06
CA GLY A 4 15.88 -0.76 -58.75
C GLY A 4 15.49 -0.65 -57.27
N ARG A 5 16.27 -1.21 -56.33
CA ARG A 5 16.01 -1.06 -54.88
C ARG A 5 16.76 0.14 -54.30
N LYS A 6 16.08 0.99 -53.51
CA LYS A 6 16.68 2.15 -52.80
C LYS A 6 17.79 1.65 -51.87
N GLY A 7 19.01 2.20 -51.99
CA GLY A 7 20.18 1.81 -51.18
C GLY A 7 21.14 0.80 -51.81
N PHE A 8 20.87 0.30 -53.02
CA PHE A 8 21.77 -0.64 -53.69
C PHE A 8 23.04 0.07 -54.23
N GLY A 9 24.19 -0.26 -53.65
CA GLY A 9 25.51 0.14 -54.17
C GLY A 9 25.90 -0.73 -55.37
N ASN A 10 25.38 -0.40 -56.56
CA ASN A 10 25.40 -1.22 -57.78
C ASN A 10 26.71 -1.99 -58.04
N ALA A 11 27.86 -1.32 -58.00
CA ALA A 11 29.15 -1.96 -58.29
C ALA A 11 29.78 -2.64 -57.07
N ARG A 12 29.59 -2.10 -55.87
CA ARG A 12 30.21 -2.62 -54.63
C ARG A 12 29.58 -3.93 -54.18
N ALA A 13 28.26 -4.05 -54.28
CA ALA A 13 27.54 -5.26 -53.92
C ALA A 13 27.83 -6.41 -54.90
N VAL A 14 27.87 -6.12 -56.20
CA VAL A 14 28.26 -7.09 -57.23
C VAL A 14 29.72 -7.51 -57.03
N ARG A 15 30.61 -6.56 -56.72
CA ARG A 15 32.01 -6.86 -56.40
C ARG A 15 32.14 -7.75 -55.16
N LYS A 16 31.38 -7.49 -54.09
CA LYS A 16 31.42 -8.31 -52.86
C LYS A 16 30.90 -9.74 -53.11
N LEU A 17 29.81 -9.88 -53.87
CA LEU A 17 29.31 -11.19 -54.31
C LEU A 17 30.32 -11.93 -55.18
N PHE A 18 30.98 -11.22 -56.10
CA PHE A 18 32.04 -11.79 -56.94
C PHE A 18 33.26 -12.21 -56.10
N GLU A 19 33.76 -11.35 -55.20
CA GLU A 19 34.88 -11.66 -54.31
C GLU A 19 34.57 -12.87 -53.40
N GLN A 20 33.33 -12.98 -52.91
CA GLN A 20 32.87 -14.14 -52.15
C GLN A 20 32.83 -15.40 -53.01
N ALA A 21 32.23 -15.34 -54.20
CA ALA A 21 32.19 -16.47 -55.13
C ALA A 21 33.59 -16.92 -55.55
N VAL A 22 34.54 -15.98 -55.69
CA VAL A 22 35.96 -16.31 -55.95
C VAL A 22 36.55 -17.07 -54.79
N LYS A 23 36.30 -16.62 -53.56
CA LYS A 23 36.81 -17.27 -52.35
C LYS A 23 36.24 -18.68 -52.20
N GLU A 24 34.97 -18.88 -52.50
CA GLU A 24 34.32 -20.20 -52.46
C GLU A 24 34.80 -21.12 -53.57
N ALA A 25 34.90 -20.63 -54.81
CA ALA A 25 35.43 -21.41 -55.93
C ALA A 25 36.90 -21.87 -55.71
N LEU A 26 37.71 -21.06 -55.02
CA LEU A 26 39.09 -21.38 -54.63
C LEU A 26 39.17 -22.38 -53.47
N ALA A 27 38.14 -22.44 -52.62
CA ALA A 27 38.10 -23.31 -51.46
C ALA A 27 37.55 -24.71 -51.75
N ARG A 28 37.11 -24.98 -52.98
CA ARG A 28 36.62 -26.31 -53.38
C ARG A 28 37.75 -27.31 -53.54
N ASP A 29 37.49 -28.54 -53.12
CA ASP A 29 38.42 -29.67 -53.24
C ASP A 29 38.72 -30.05 -54.71
N ASP A 30 37.86 -29.66 -55.66
CA ASP A 30 37.98 -29.94 -57.10
C ASP A 30 38.62 -28.80 -57.92
N PHE A 31 39.18 -27.78 -57.27
CA PHE A 31 39.74 -26.61 -57.94
C PHE A 31 40.96 -26.97 -58.82
N ASP A 32 40.79 -26.88 -60.14
CA ASP A 32 41.79 -27.26 -61.16
C ASP A 32 42.82 -26.17 -61.47
N GLY A 33 42.86 -25.08 -60.68
CA GLY A 33 43.68 -23.89 -60.96
C GLY A 33 43.03 -22.89 -61.94
N SER A 34 41.87 -23.22 -62.53
CA SER A 34 41.08 -22.35 -63.40
C SER A 34 39.83 -21.84 -62.68
N LEU A 35 39.65 -20.52 -62.64
CA LEU A 35 38.53 -19.89 -61.95
C LEU A 35 37.22 -20.05 -62.77
N LYS A 36 36.48 -21.13 -62.51
CA LYS A 36 35.14 -21.39 -63.06
C LYS A 36 34.11 -21.40 -61.95
N PHE A 37 33.11 -20.53 -62.03
CA PHE A 37 32.01 -20.49 -61.06
C PHE A 37 30.98 -21.59 -61.36
N GLN A 38 30.64 -22.36 -60.34
CA GLN A 38 29.47 -23.23 -60.29
C GLN A 38 28.36 -22.51 -59.50
N THR A 39 27.14 -23.02 -59.61
CA THR A 39 25.97 -22.46 -58.93
C THR A 39 26.12 -22.46 -57.41
N VAL A 40 26.81 -23.46 -56.86
CA VAL A 40 27.15 -23.56 -55.43
C VAL A 40 28.08 -22.44 -54.96
N ASP A 41 28.96 -21.91 -55.82
CA ASP A 41 29.87 -20.81 -55.47
C ASP A 41 29.14 -19.46 -55.38
N LEU A 42 27.90 -19.39 -55.88
CA LEU A 42 27.11 -18.16 -55.96
C LEU A 42 25.92 -18.17 -54.98
N LEU A 43 25.33 -19.34 -54.75
CA LEU A 43 24.13 -19.51 -53.91
C LEU A 43 24.41 -20.30 -52.63
N GLY A 44 25.60 -20.88 -52.48
CA GLY A 44 25.91 -21.83 -51.41
C GLY A 44 25.40 -23.25 -51.68
N ASP A 45 25.62 -24.14 -50.72
CA ASP A 45 25.08 -25.51 -50.77
C ASP A 45 23.55 -25.49 -50.68
N CYS A 46 22.90 -26.42 -51.40
CA CYS A 46 21.45 -26.60 -51.27
C CYS A 46 21.11 -26.93 -49.80
N PRO A 47 20.22 -26.18 -49.13
CA PRO A 47 19.92 -26.37 -47.71
C PRO A 47 19.57 -27.81 -47.35
N SER A 48 18.72 -28.47 -48.14
CA SER A 48 18.30 -29.86 -47.92
C SER A 48 19.41 -30.91 -48.03
N THR A 49 20.52 -30.61 -48.71
CA THR A 49 21.64 -31.55 -48.90
C THR A 49 22.92 -31.13 -48.20
N ASN A 50 22.89 -30.03 -47.43
CA ASN A 50 24.06 -29.49 -46.75
C ASN A 50 24.45 -30.39 -45.54
N PRO A 51 25.61 -31.08 -45.57
CA PRO A 51 26.00 -32.02 -44.51
C PRO A 51 26.29 -31.32 -43.18
N LYS A 52 26.76 -30.06 -43.20
CA LYS A 52 27.02 -29.27 -41.99
C LYS A 52 25.71 -28.88 -41.32
N LEU A 53 24.70 -28.52 -42.11
CA LEU A 53 23.36 -28.23 -41.59
C LEU A 53 22.73 -29.49 -40.99
N GLN A 54 22.82 -30.62 -41.69
CA GLN A 54 22.25 -31.89 -41.22
C GLN A 54 22.85 -32.32 -39.88
N ALA A 55 24.17 -32.24 -39.72
CA ALA A 55 24.82 -32.55 -38.44
C ALA A 55 24.30 -31.70 -37.27
N VAL A 56 24.05 -30.40 -37.50
CA VAL A 56 23.47 -29.52 -36.47
C VAL A 56 22.02 -29.89 -36.17
N LEU A 57 21.22 -30.25 -37.18
CA LEU A 57 19.84 -30.67 -37.01
C LEU A 57 19.74 -32.02 -36.26
N ASP A 58 20.64 -32.96 -36.53
CA ASP A 58 20.70 -34.24 -35.82
C ASP A 58 20.99 -34.03 -34.33
N GLU A 59 21.94 -33.15 -33.98
CA GLU A 59 22.20 -32.76 -32.58
C GLU A 59 20.98 -32.09 -31.91
N VAL A 60 20.17 -31.35 -32.66
CA VAL A 60 18.92 -30.75 -32.16
C VAL A 60 17.85 -31.83 -31.94
N GLU A 61 17.75 -32.82 -32.82
CA GLU A 61 16.82 -33.94 -32.68
C GLU A 61 17.12 -34.80 -31.46
N GLU A 62 18.40 -34.97 -31.11
CA GLU A 62 18.83 -35.67 -29.88
C GLU A 62 18.46 -34.95 -28.58
N LYS A 63 18.12 -33.65 -28.62
CA LYS A 63 17.71 -32.93 -27.41
C LYS A 63 16.36 -33.44 -26.91
N THR A 64 16.31 -33.78 -25.61
CA THR A 64 15.08 -34.14 -24.90
C THR A 64 14.05 -33.01 -25.03
N GLY A 65 12.81 -33.38 -25.36
CA GLY A 65 11.73 -32.43 -25.63
C GLY A 65 11.94 -31.62 -26.91
N TRP A 66 11.73 -30.30 -26.81
CA TRP A 66 11.90 -29.34 -27.92
C TRP A 66 11.04 -29.65 -29.16
N ARG A 67 9.90 -30.34 -29.01
CA ARG A 67 9.07 -30.75 -30.15
C ARG A 67 8.68 -29.58 -31.06
N LYS A 68 8.12 -28.50 -30.48
CA LYS A 68 7.78 -27.27 -31.22
C LYS A 68 9.01 -26.59 -31.81
N ILE A 69 10.12 -26.56 -31.08
CA ILE A 69 11.39 -25.95 -31.51
C ILE A 69 11.95 -26.66 -32.75
N LYS A 70 11.96 -28.00 -32.73
CA LYS A 70 12.36 -28.87 -33.85
C LYS A 70 11.49 -28.60 -35.08
N GLU A 71 10.18 -28.48 -34.90
CA GLU A 71 9.23 -28.13 -35.96
C GLU A 71 9.52 -26.74 -36.55
N GLU A 72 9.77 -25.72 -35.72
CA GLU A 72 10.10 -24.36 -36.19
C GLU A 72 11.44 -24.28 -36.91
N MET A 73 12.47 -24.98 -36.43
CA MET A 73 13.76 -25.06 -37.15
C MET A 73 13.59 -25.74 -38.51
N LYS A 74 12.81 -26.83 -38.59
CA LYS A 74 12.50 -27.49 -39.87
C LYS A 74 11.74 -26.58 -40.82
N LYS A 75 10.80 -25.75 -40.33
CA LYS A 75 10.09 -24.76 -41.15
C LYS A 75 11.05 -23.73 -41.74
N LEU A 76 12.01 -23.23 -40.95
CA LEU A 76 13.04 -22.31 -41.43
C LEU A 76 13.85 -22.94 -42.57
N VAL A 77 14.35 -24.17 -42.37
CA VAL A 77 15.12 -24.90 -43.39
C VAL A 77 14.28 -25.11 -44.66
N ARG A 78 13.00 -25.47 -44.53
CA ARG A 78 12.09 -25.64 -45.67
C ARG A 78 11.92 -24.35 -46.48
N ILE A 79 11.73 -23.21 -45.80
CA ILE A 79 11.60 -21.92 -46.48
C ILE A 79 12.90 -21.55 -47.19
N SER A 80 14.06 -21.82 -46.57
CA SER A 80 15.37 -21.61 -47.20
C SER A 80 15.57 -22.48 -48.43
N ASP A 81 15.13 -23.74 -48.39
CA ASP A 81 15.20 -24.67 -49.52
C ASP A 81 14.29 -24.22 -50.68
N GLU A 82 13.05 -23.81 -50.37
CA GLU A 82 12.14 -23.20 -51.35
C GLU A 82 12.73 -21.92 -51.96
N ASN A 83 13.40 -21.09 -51.15
CA ASN A 83 14.08 -19.89 -51.63
C ASN A 83 15.23 -20.24 -52.56
N TYR A 84 16.06 -21.22 -52.22
CA TYR A 84 17.14 -21.70 -53.07
C TYR A 84 16.62 -22.14 -54.44
N GLU A 85 15.53 -22.92 -54.49
CA GLU A 85 14.89 -23.29 -55.76
C GLU A 85 14.34 -22.10 -56.55
N ARG A 86 13.68 -21.16 -55.85
CA ARG A 86 13.18 -19.93 -56.49
C ARG A 86 14.32 -19.11 -57.06
N GLU A 87 15.46 -19.07 -56.39
CA GLU A 87 16.65 -18.38 -56.86
C GLU A 87 17.21 -19.00 -58.13
N LEU A 88 17.31 -20.33 -58.19
CA LEU A 88 17.67 -21.09 -59.39
C LEU A 88 16.74 -20.80 -60.56
N LYS A 89 15.44 -20.66 -60.29
CA LYS A 89 14.39 -20.34 -61.27
C LYS A 89 14.31 -18.84 -61.61
N GLY A 90 15.15 -17.99 -61.00
CA GLY A 90 15.14 -16.54 -61.19
C GLY A 90 13.91 -15.82 -60.61
N GLN A 91 13.17 -16.48 -59.72
CA GLN A 91 11.97 -15.96 -59.07
C GLN A 91 12.33 -15.10 -57.84
N GLU A 92 11.35 -14.35 -57.35
CA GLU A 92 11.47 -13.62 -56.08
C GLU A 92 11.42 -14.61 -54.90
N THR A 93 12.34 -14.42 -53.95
CA THR A 93 12.39 -15.20 -52.71
C THR A 93 11.31 -14.74 -51.74
N VAL A 94 10.84 -15.68 -50.90
CA VAL A 94 10.02 -15.38 -49.74
C VAL A 94 10.93 -14.79 -48.68
N GLN A 95 10.49 -13.71 -48.03
CA GLN A 95 11.26 -13.10 -46.97
C GLN A 95 11.39 -14.04 -45.75
N VAL A 96 12.63 -14.35 -45.38
CA VAL A 96 12.96 -14.98 -44.09
C VAL A 96 13.21 -13.91 -43.02
N PHE A 97 12.64 -14.12 -41.84
CA PHE A 97 12.86 -13.28 -40.67
C PHE A 97 13.92 -13.93 -39.78
N LEU A 98 15.06 -13.28 -39.58
CA LEU A 98 16.15 -13.84 -38.76
C LEU A 98 15.94 -13.58 -37.26
N ASN A 99 15.33 -12.45 -36.93
CA ASN A 99 14.99 -12.09 -35.56
C ASN A 99 13.83 -12.92 -35.02
N ARG A 100 13.94 -13.35 -33.76
CA ARG A 100 12.96 -14.23 -33.12
C ARG A 100 12.73 -13.85 -31.66
N LEU A 101 11.55 -14.19 -31.18
CA LEU A 101 11.21 -14.20 -29.76
C LEU A 101 11.37 -15.63 -29.25
N PHE A 102 12.06 -15.81 -28.12
CA PHE A 102 12.16 -17.11 -27.44
C PHE A 102 11.37 -17.00 -26.14
N LEU A 103 10.19 -17.61 -26.11
CA LEU A 103 9.18 -17.44 -25.07
C LEU A 103 9.03 -18.73 -24.26
N GLY A 104 9.05 -18.64 -22.93
CA GLY A 104 8.78 -19.77 -22.05
C GLY A 104 9.45 -19.65 -20.68
N ASN A 105 9.20 -20.59 -19.79
CA ASN A 105 9.72 -20.60 -18.42
C ASN A 105 11.24 -20.83 -18.34
N PRO A 106 11.90 -20.52 -17.21
CA PRO A 106 13.34 -20.72 -17.05
C PRO A 106 13.71 -22.19 -17.17
N GLY A 107 14.95 -22.47 -17.59
CA GLY A 107 15.47 -23.84 -17.67
C GLY A 107 14.85 -24.75 -18.73
N THR A 108 14.04 -24.22 -19.65
CA THR A 108 13.52 -24.95 -20.84
C THR A 108 14.53 -25.04 -22.00
N GLY A 109 15.73 -24.47 -21.82
CA GLY A 109 16.83 -24.55 -22.80
C GLY A 109 16.89 -23.39 -23.81
N LYS A 110 16.23 -22.25 -23.56
CA LYS A 110 16.23 -21.07 -24.46
C LYS A 110 17.63 -20.61 -24.89
N THR A 111 18.54 -20.40 -23.94
CA THR A 111 19.92 -19.97 -24.22
C THR A 111 20.70 -21.04 -24.98
N THR A 112 20.48 -22.32 -24.67
CA THR A 112 21.10 -23.44 -25.40
C THR A 112 20.61 -23.49 -26.84
N CYS A 113 19.30 -23.31 -27.07
CA CYS A 113 18.70 -23.26 -28.40
C CYS A 113 19.25 -22.09 -29.24
N ALA A 114 19.59 -20.95 -28.64
CA ALA A 114 20.18 -19.83 -29.36
C ALA A 114 21.52 -20.20 -30.03
N ILE A 115 22.32 -21.07 -29.39
CA ILE A 115 23.58 -21.57 -29.96
C ILE A 115 23.32 -22.42 -31.20
N TYR A 116 22.34 -23.32 -31.14
CA TYR A 116 21.95 -24.14 -32.28
C TYR A 116 21.34 -23.28 -33.41
N TYR A 117 20.52 -22.28 -33.06
CA TYR A 117 19.96 -21.35 -34.03
C TYR A 117 21.07 -20.58 -34.78
N GLY A 118 22.09 -20.08 -34.09
CA GLY A 118 23.23 -19.43 -34.73
C GLY A 118 24.03 -20.35 -35.66
N ARG A 119 24.24 -21.61 -35.26
CA ARG A 119 24.86 -22.64 -36.11
C ARG A 119 24.04 -22.95 -37.35
N VAL A 120 22.72 -23.05 -37.22
CA VAL A 120 21.79 -23.25 -38.35
C VAL A 120 21.85 -22.05 -39.31
N LEU A 121 21.78 -20.82 -38.80
CA LEU A 121 21.86 -19.60 -39.62
C LEU A 121 23.20 -19.47 -40.35
N LYS A 122 24.30 -19.86 -39.72
CA LYS A 122 25.63 -19.93 -40.38
C LYS A 122 25.64 -20.97 -41.50
N ALA A 123 25.11 -22.16 -41.25
CA ALA A 123 25.07 -23.23 -42.26
C ALA A 123 24.15 -22.87 -43.45
N LEU A 124 23.15 -22.03 -43.22
CA LEU A 124 22.27 -21.47 -44.24
C LEU A 124 22.82 -20.19 -44.90
N HIS A 125 24.05 -19.78 -44.58
CA HIS A 125 24.72 -18.58 -45.11
C HIS A 125 24.03 -17.23 -44.79
N PHE A 126 23.13 -17.19 -43.80
CA PHE A 126 22.55 -15.94 -43.32
C PHE A 126 23.49 -15.15 -42.41
N LEU A 127 24.41 -15.82 -41.72
CA LEU A 127 25.40 -15.21 -40.83
C LEU A 127 26.82 -15.64 -41.17
N SER A 128 27.77 -14.71 -41.10
CA SER A 128 29.17 -14.99 -41.40
C SER A 128 29.90 -15.81 -40.32
N ASN A 129 29.52 -15.72 -39.03
CA ASN A 129 30.13 -16.49 -37.94
C ASN A 129 29.12 -17.39 -37.18
N GLY A 130 27.91 -16.92 -36.89
CA GLY A 130 26.87 -17.70 -36.20
C GLY A 130 27.16 -18.00 -34.71
N GLU A 131 28.22 -17.42 -34.14
CA GLU A 131 28.43 -17.41 -32.68
C GLU A 131 27.31 -16.63 -31.97
N VAL A 132 27.14 -16.88 -30.67
CA VAL A 132 26.15 -16.17 -29.85
C VAL A 132 26.85 -15.17 -28.94
N VAL A 133 26.37 -13.93 -28.94
CA VAL A 133 26.73 -12.88 -27.98
C VAL A 133 25.56 -12.75 -27.01
N LYS A 134 25.77 -13.14 -25.75
CA LYS A 134 24.74 -13.04 -24.71
C LYS A 134 24.87 -11.71 -23.96
N LYS A 135 23.74 -11.01 -23.81
CA LYS A 135 23.58 -9.77 -23.07
C LYS A 135 22.29 -9.81 -22.25
N THR A 136 22.24 -9.03 -21.19
CA THR A 136 21.06 -8.81 -20.32
C THR A 136 20.54 -7.38 -20.53
N ALA A 137 19.32 -7.07 -20.08
CA ALA A 137 18.80 -5.71 -20.16
C ALA A 137 19.75 -4.66 -19.54
N GLY A 138 20.37 -4.98 -18.39
CA GLY A 138 21.33 -4.11 -17.71
C GLY A 138 22.59 -3.77 -18.53
N ASP A 139 23.04 -4.66 -19.42
CA ASP A 139 24.18 -4.37 -20.31
C ASP A 139 23.91 -3.21 -21.28
N PHE A 140 22.64 -2.94 -21.61
CA PHE A 140 22.24 -1.91 -22.54
C PHE A 140 21.91 -0.57 -21.86
N ILE A 141 21.59 -0.60 -20.57
CA ILE A 141 21.16 0.58 -19.81
C ILE A 141 22.40 1.41 -19.42
N GLY A 142 22.37 2.69 -19.77
CA GLY A 142 23.35 3.70 -19.40
C GLY A 142 23.00 4.40 -18.10
N SER A 143 24.00 5.01 -17.47
CA SER A 143 23.84 5.83 -16.27
C SER A 143 23.46 7.28 -16.58
N HIS A 144 23.65 7.70 -17.84
CA HIS A 144 23.38 9.06 -18.32
C HIS A 144 22.66 9.09 -19.67
N VAL A 145 21.98 10.19 -19.97
CA VAL A 145 21.23 10.39 -21.22
C VAL A 145 22.15 10.23 -22.46
N GLY A 146 21.77 9.36 -23.40
CA GLY A 146 22.54 9.09 -24.63
C GLY A 146 23.49 7.89 -24.55
N GLU A 147 23.85 7.46 -23.34
CA GLU A 147 24.77 6.34 -23.13
C GLU A 147 24.13 5.00 -23.54
N SER A 148 22.84 4.79 -23.23
CA SER A 148 22.09 3.59 -23.62
C SER A 148 22.09 3.37 -25.14
N GLN A 149 21.89 4.44 -25.93
CA GLN A 149 21.93 4.38 -27.39
C GLN A 149 23.34 4.04 -27.91
N THR A 150 24.36 4.58 -27.25
CA THR A 150 25.77 4.36 -27.60
C THR A 150 26.18 2.91 -27.31
N LYS A 151 25.88 2.41 -26.10
CA LYS A 151 26.09 1.00 -25.72
C LYS A 151 25.36 0.06 -26.66
N THR A 152 24.08 0.31 -26.93
CA THR A 152 23.29 -0.50 -27.85
C THR A 152 23.92 -0.55 -29.24
N SER A 153 24.37 0.60 -29.76
CA SER A 153 25.04 0.67 -31.06
C SER A 153 26.35 -0.12 -31.09
N GLN A 154 27.17 0.00 -30.04
CA GLN A 154 28.42 -0.75 -29.93
C GLN A 154 28.16 -2.27 -29.83
N ILE A 155 27.18 -2.69 -29.04
CA ILE A 155 26.80 -4.10 -28.91
C ILE A 155 26.32 -4.66 -30.25
N LEU A 156 25.51 -3.90 -30.99
CA LEU A 156 25.06 -4.30 -32.34
C LEU A 156 26.23 -4.44 -33.31
N ASP A 157 27.18 -3.50 -33.28
CA ASP A 157 28.36 -3.55 -34.15
C ASP A 157 29.31 -4.71 -33.81
N MET A 158 29.51 -5.00 -32.52
CA MET A 158 30.26 -6.18 -32.07
C MET A 158 29.56 -7.51 -32.41
N SER A 159 28.25 -7.49 -32.57
CA SER A 159 27.43 -8.67 -32.85
C SER A 159 27.26 -8.94 -34.35
N ARG A 160 27.86 -8.14 -35.23
CA ARG A 160 27.82 -8.40 -36.67
C ARG A 160 28.46 -9.76 -37.00
N GLY A 161 27.79 -10.53 -37.85
CA GLY A 161 28.10 -11.91 -38.17
C GLY A 161 27.61 -12.93 -37.16
N LYS A 162 27.00 -12.50 -36.05
CA LYS A 162 26.65 -13.31 -34.88
C LYS A 162 25.16 -13.21 -34.56
N VAL A 163 24.73 -14.01 -33.59
CA VAL A 163 23.42 -13.93 -32.96
C VAL A 163 23.56 -13.13 -31.67
N LEU A 164 22.85 -12.00 -31.54
CA LEU A 164 22.73 -11.26 -30.30
C LEU A 164 21.54 -11.79 -29.50
N VAL A 165 21.80 -12.30 -28.30
CA VAL A 165 20.77 -12.71 -27.34
C VAL A 165 20.62 -11.61 -26.30
N ILE A 166 19.40 -11.11 -26.13
CA ILE A 166 19.00 -10.25 -25.02
C ILE A 166 18.15 -11.10 -24.09
N ASP A 167 18.76 -11.55 -23.00
CA ASP A 167 18.09 -12.33 -21.96
C ASP A 167 17.26 -11.41 -21.05
N GLU A 168 16.10 -11.89 -20.64
CA GLU A 168 15.10 -11.12 -19.87
C GLU A 168 14.80 -9.75 -20.49
N ALA A 169 14.58 -9.76 -21.81
CA ALA A 169 14.41 -8.53 -22.59
C ALA A 169 13.23 -7.68 -22.13
N TYR A 170 12.23 -8.26 -21.45
CA TYR A 170 11.08 -7.55 -20.89
C TYR A 170 11.47 -6.51 -19.84
N ASN A 171 12.61 -6.66 -19.16
CA ASN A 171 13.13 -5.64 -18.22
C ASN A 171 13.49 -4.30 -18.91
N LEU A 172 13.61 -4.28 -20.24
CA LEU A 172 13.75 -3.03 -21.01
C LEU A 172 12.44 -2.21 -21.06
N ASN A 173 11.33 -2.76 -20.59
CA ASN A 173 10.03 -2.11 -20.54
C ASN A 173 9.88 -1.14 -19.35
N ASP A 174 10.71 -1.29 -18.31
CA ASP A 174 10.46 -0.71 -16.98
C ASP A 174 10.89 0.76 -16.85
N ASN A 175 11.73 1.26 -17.76
CA ASN A 175 12.28 2.61 -17.66
C ASN A 175 12.50 3.31 -19.02
N MET A 176 12.66 4.63 -18.98
CA MET A 176 12.91 5.47 -20.16
C MET A 176 14.20 5.08 -20.91
N PHE A 177 15.24 4.65 -20.19
CA PHE A 177 16.49 4.19 -20.81
C PHE A 177 16.31 2.91 -21.63
N GLY A 178 15.51 1.96 -21.13
CA GLY A 178 15.16 0.73 -21.84
C GLY A 178 14.38 1.02 -23.13
N LYS A 179 13.47 1.99 -23.11
CA LYS A 179 12.79 2.45 -24.33
C LYS A 179 13.77 2.99 -25.37
N GLN A 180 14.80 3.74 -24.97
CA GLN A 180 15.84 4.22 -25.89
C GLN A 180 16.61 3.05 -26.53
N VAL A 181 16.89 1.98 -25.77
CA VAL A 181 17.50 0.75 -26.31
C VAL A 181 16.59 0.13 -27.37
N LEU A 182 15.30 -0.02 -27.07
CA LEU A 182 14.32 -0.60 -27.99
C LEU A 182 14.18 0.23 -29.27
N ASP A 183 14.18 1.56 -29.17
CA ASP A 183 14.11 2.45 -30.32
C ASP A 183 15.33 2.30 -31.24
N VAL A 184 16.54 2.21 -30.66
CA VAL A 184 17.77 1.95 -31.44
C VAL A 184 17.74 0.56 -32.08
N LEU A 185 17.20 -0.46 -31.39
CA LEU A 185 17.00 -1.78 -31.99
C LEU A 185 16.03 -1.71 -33.18
N VAL A 186 14.92 -0.98 -33.07
CA VAL A 186 13.96 -0.81 -34.17
C VAL A 186 14.55 -0.04 -35.35
N GLU A 187 15.40 0.95 -35.07
CA GLU A 187 16.10 1.77 -36.07
C GLU A 187 17.16 0.95 -36.81
N LYS A 188 18.03 0.25 -36.08
CA LYS A 188 19.24 -0.38 -36.63
C LYS A 188 19.06 -1.84 -37.04
N VAL A 189 18.08 -2.54 -36.49
CA VAL A 189 17.84 -3.96 -36.79
C VAL A 189 16.67 -4.07 -37.74
N GLN A 190 16.89 -4.59 -38.94
CA GLN A 190 15.84 -4.80 -39.93
C GLN A 190 15.31 -6.24 -39.87
N GLY A 191 16.16 -7.20 -39.52
CA GLY A 191 15.80 -8.61 -39.33
C GLY A 191 15.55 -9.36 -40.64
N THR A 192 16.18 -8.93 -41.73
CA THR A 192 16.03 -9.50 -43.08
C THR A 192 17.27 -10.33 -43.46
N GLU A 193 17.18 -11.12 -44.52
CA GLU A 193 18.29 -11.96 -45.05
C GLU A 193 19.56 -11.16 -45.43
N SER A 194 19.44 -9.83 -45.60
CA SER A 194 20.58 -8.96 -45.87
C SER A 194 21.28 -8.41 -44.62
N ASP A 195 20.69 -8.59 -43.43
CA ASP A 195 21.34 -8.28 -42.16
C ASP A 195 22.27 -9.44 -41.79
N ASP A 196 23.58 -9.17 -41.76
CA ASP A 196 24.57 -10.09 -41.16
C ASP A 196 24.50 -9.98 -39.63
N LEU A 197 23.31 -10.14 -39.05
CA LEU A 197 22.99 -10.05 -37.63
C LEU A 197 21.61 -10.65 -37.38
N ALA A 198 21.50 -11.53 -36.37
CA ALA A 198 20.20 -11.99 -35.87
C ALA A 198 20.05 -11.60 -34.40
N VAL A 199 18.93 -10.98 -34.03
CA VAL A 199 18.63 -10.60 -32.65
C VAL A 199 17.55 -11.52 -32.08
N LEU A 200 17.80 -12.07 -30.89
CA LEU A 200 16.88 -12.90 -30.13
C LEU A 200 16.50 -12.18 -28.86
N LEU A 201 15.20 -11.94 -28.67
CA LEU A 201 14.66 -11.46 -27.39
C LEU A 201 14.11 -12.66 -26.62
N ILE A 202 14.65 -12.89 -25.43
CA ILE A 202 14.32 -14.04 -24.59
C ILE A 202 13.57 -13.54 -23.34
N GLY A 203 12.49 -14.22 -22.96
CA GLY A 203 11.75 -13.88 -21.75
C GLY A 203 10.51 -14.72 -21.53
N TYR A 204 9.75 -14.35 -20.51
CA TYR A 204 8.44 -14.93 -20.21
C TYR A 204 7.40 -14.48 -21.23
N GLU A 205 6.47 -15.37 -21.58
CA GLU A 205 5.55 -15.12 -22.69
C GLU A 205 4.66 -13.90 -22.45
N HIS A 206 4.10 -13.75 -21.25
CA HIS A 206 3.18 -12.67 -20.95
C HIS A 206 3.88 -11.30 -20.99
N GLU A 207 4.99 -11.17 -20.28
CA GLU A 207 5.79 -9.96 -20.10
C GLU A 207 6.40 -9.51 -21.42
N MET A 208 6.87 -10.45 -22.25
CA MET A 208 7.39 -10.14 -23.59
C MET A 208 6.30 -9.64 -24.54
N LEU A 209 5.12 -10.26 -24.52
CA LEU A 209 4.00 -9.83 -25.35
C LEU A 209 3.44 -8.47 -24.91
N GLU A 210 3.47 -8.19 -23.61
CA GLU A 210 3.12 -6.88 -23.06
C GLU A 210 4.09 -5.80 -23.54
N MET A 211 5.40 -6.01 -23.37
CA MET A 211 6.44 -5.09 -23.88
C MET A 211 6.27 -4.78 -25.38
N LEU A 212 5.93 -5.79 -26.18
CA LEU A 212 5.70 -5.62 -27.63
C LEU A 212 4.47 -4.77 -27.96
N ARG A 213 3.47 -4.73 -27.08
CA ARG A 213 2.23 -3.95 -27.26
C ARG A 213 2.37 -2.51 -26.76
N THR A 214 3.08 -2.30 -25.66
CA THR A 214 3.11 -1.03 -24.92
C THR A 214 4.18 -0.06 -25.42
N GLN A 215 5.35 -0.56 -25.84
CA GLN A 215 6.52 0.30 -26.07
C GLN A 215 6.56 0.97 -27.44
N ASN A 216 6.68 0.19 -28.52
CA ASN A 216 6.82 0.73 -29.87
C ASN A 216 6.20 -0.21 -30.92
N PRO A 217 5.27 0.28 -31.77
CA PRO A 217 4.68 -0.52 -32.86
C PRO A 217 5.71 -1.10 -33.85
N GLY A 218 6.88 -0.45 -33.99
CA GLY A 218 7.99 -0.91 -34.82
C GLY A 218 8.64 -2.19 -34.30
N LEU A 219 8.64 -2.42 -32.99
CA LEU A 219 9.25 -3.60 -32.38
C LEU A 219 8.55 -4.89 -32.81
N MET A 220 7.21 -4.90 -32.78
CA MET A 220 6.40 -6.04 -33.24
C MET A 220 6.60 -6.35 -34.74
N ARG A 221 6.97 -5.35 -35.56
CA ARG A 221 7.31 -5.57 -36.98
C ARG A 221 8.68 -6.23 -37.17
N ARG A 222 9.62 -6.00 -36.26
CA ARG A 222 10.97 -6.61 -36.27
C ARG A 222 11.02 -7.97 -35.58
N PHE A 223 10.11 -8.19 -34.63
CA PHE A 223 9.96 -9.43 -33.88
C PHE A 223 8.50 -9.92 -33.94
N PRO A 224 8.04 -10.46 -35.09
CA PRO A 224 6.65 -10.86 -35.23
C PRO A 224 6.33 -12.07 -34.33
N PRO A 225 5.33 -11.98 -33.44
CA PRO A 225 4.99 -13.07 -32.52
C PRO A 225 4.62 -14.39 -33.20
N GLN A 226 4.09 -14.35 -34.44
CA GLN A 226 3.73 -15.57 -35.16
C GLN A 226 4.92 -16.49 -35.51
N TYR A 227 6.15 -15.99 -35.41
CA TYR A 227 7.37 -16.77 -35.62
C TYR A 227 8.16 -16.99 -34.32
N ALA A 228 7.54 -16.77 -33.17
CA ALA A 228 8.17 -17.00 -31.88
C ALA A 228 8.45 -18.50 -31.65
N PHE A 229 9.58 -18.78 -31.00
CA PHE A 229 9.91 -20.10 -30.50
C PHE A 229 9.30 -20.24 -29.11
N HIS A 230 8.26 -21.06 -28.99
CA HIS A 230 7.61 -21.35 -27.71
C HIS A 230 8.25 -22.59 -27.07
N PHE A 231 8.87 -22.36 -25.92
CA PHE A 231 9.49 -23.38 -25.09
C PHE A 231 8.49 -23.89 -24.07
N GLU A 232 8.01 -25.10 -24.28
CA GLU A 232 7.09 -25.79 -23.37
C GLU A 232 7.85 -26.30 -22.15
N ASP A 233 7.17 -26.34 -21.00
CA ASP A 233 7.70 -27.01 -19.81
C ASP A 233 7.91 -28.50 -20.09
N TYR A 234 8.97 -29.07 -19.53
CA TYR A 234 9.25 -30.49 -19.69
C TYR A 234 8.21 -31.34 -18.96
N THR A 235 7.83 -32.43 -19.60
CA THR A 235 7.02 -33.49 -19.00
C THR A 235 7.80 -34.24 -17.93
N GLU A 236 7.10 -34.97 -17.06
CA GLU A 236 7.75 -35.78 -16.00
C GLU A 236 8.75 -36.80 -16.57
N GLN A 237 8.42 -37.41 -17.71
CA GLN A 237 9.34 -38.31 -18.41
C GLN A 237 10.57 -37.56 -18.94
N GLU A 238 10.39 -36.39 -19.56
CA GLU A 238 11.51 -35.59 -20.05
C GLU A 238 12.40 -35.08 -18.91
N LEU A 239 11.82 -34.70 -17.76
CA LEU A 239 12.57 -34.34 -16.55
C LEU A 239 13.37 -35.52 -15.99
N PHE A 240 12.82 -36.73 -16.04
CA PHE A 240 13.52 -37.96 -15.67
C PHE A 240 14.72 -38.21 -16.59
N ASP A 241 14.52 -38.11 -17.91
CA ASP A 241 15.60 -38.28 -18.89
C ASP A 241 16.72 -37.22 -18.67
N ILE A 242 16.34 -35.98 -18.34
CA ILE A 242 17.28 -34.90 -18.00
C ILE A 242 18.03 -35.19 -16.68
N LEU A 243 17.35 -35.79 -15.68
CA LEU A 243 17.98 -36.20 -14.43
C LEU A 243 19.00 -37.31 -14.66
N GLU A 244 18.66 -38.36 -15.40
CA GLU A 244 19.57 -39.46 -15.77
C GLU A 244 20.79 -38.95 -16.54
N TRP A 245 20.55 -38.05 -17.50
CA TRP A 245 21.62 -37.42 -18.26
C TRP A 245 22.56 -36.58 -17.37
N ASN A 246 22.01 -35.79 -16.43
CA ASN A 246 22.84 -35.02 -15.50
C ASN A 246 23.62 -35.92 -14.52
N CYS A 247 23.02 -37.02 -14.06
CA CYS A 247 23.69 -38.00 -13.20
C CYS A 247 24.87 -38.66 -13.93
N SER A 248 24.65 -39.13 -15.16
CA SER A 248 25.71 -39.76 -15.97
C SER A 248 26.85 -38.79 -16.29
N LYS A 249 26.54 -37.54 -16.65
CA LYS A 249 27.54 -36.49 -16.92
C LYS A 249 28.41 -36.16 -15.70
N ARG A 250 27.87 -36.27 -14.49
CA ARG A 250 28.55 -35.93 -13.23
C ARG A 250 29.10 -37.14 -12.47
N SER A 251 29.05 -38.34 -13.05
CA SER A 251 29.46 -39.58 -12.38
C SER A 251 28.72 -39.81 -11.05
N VAL A 252 27.41 -39.54 -11.04
CA VAL A 252 26.52 -39.74 -9.88
C VAL A 252 25.66 -40.96 -10.13
N THR A 253 25.55 -41.84 -9.14
CA THR A 253 24.61 -42.97 -9.15
C THR A 253 23.36 -42.58 -8.37
N CYS A 254 22.21 -42.62 -9.03
CA CYS A 254 20.90 -42.37 -8.46
C CYS A 254 20.08 -43.67 -8.53
N SER A 255 19.60 -44.17 -7.39
CA SER A 255 18.68 -45.32 -7.39
C SER A 255 17.29 -44.90 -7.91
N TYR A 256 16.47 -45.86 -8.33
CA TYR A 256 15.10 -45.58 -8.76
C TYR A 256 14.29 -44.86 -7.68
N GLU A 257 14.43 -45.26 -6.42
CA GLU A 257 13.74 -44.66 -5.26
C GLU A 257 14.13 -43.19 -5.05
N VAL A 258 15.43 -42.86 -5.21
CA VAL A 258 15.91 -41.48 -5.10
C VAL A 258 15.44 -40.64 -6.29
N ALA A 259 15.46 -41.20 -7.49
CA ALA A 259 14.96 -40.53 -8.68
C ALA A 259 13.45 -40.26 -8.57
N GLU A 260 12.66 -41.21 -8.06
CA GLU A 260 11.24 -41.04 -7.79
C GLU A 260 10.99 -39.91 -6.77
N ALA A 261 11.76 -39.87 -5.68
CA ALA A 261 11.66 -38.81 -4.67
C ALA A 261 11.97 -37.42 -5.27
N LEU A 262 13.01 -37.31 -6.09
CA LEU A 262 13.36 -36.08 -6.81
C LEU A 262 12.26 -35.65 -7.80
N LEU A 263 11.68 -36.60 -8.54
CA LEU A 263 10.57 -36.32 -9.44
C LEU A 263 9.31 -35.86 -8.70
N LYS A 264 9.00 -36.44 -7.53
CA LYS A 264 7.89 -35.96 -6.68
C LYS A 264 8.11 -34.52 -6.23
N GLN A 265 9.34 -34.15 -5.86
CA GLN A 265 9.68 -32.76 -5.53
C GLN A 265 9.57 -31.82 -6.74
N LEU A 266 9.99 -32.27 -7.93
CA LEU A 266 9.83 -31.49 -9.17
C LEU A 266 8.37 -31.31 -9.56
N ALA A 267 7.54 -32.34 -9.37
CA ALA A 267 6.09 -32.26 -9.62
C ALA A 267 5.43 -31.21 -8.72
N LEU A 268 5.86 -31.10 -7.47
CA LEU A 268 5.45 -30.01 -6.57
C LEU A 268 5.95 -28.65 -7.08
N GLN A 269 7.24 -28.50 -7.36
CA GLN A 269 7.79 -27.24 -7.87
C GLN A 269 7.14 -26.76 -9.18
N ARG A 270 6.63 -27.67 -10.02
CA ARG A 270 5.89 -27.31 -11.24
C ARG A 270 4.61 -26.51 -10.98
N THR A 271 4.03 -26.62 -9.77
CA THR A 271 2.88 -25.81 -9.36
C THR A 271 3.24 -24.35 -9.11
N GLN A 272 4.52 -24.02 -8.90
CA GLN A 272 4.99 -22.66 -8.65
C GLN A 272 4.98 -21.79 -9.92
N PRO A 273 5.03 -20.46 -9.78
CA PRO A 273 5.25 -19.58 -10.93
C PRO A 273 6.68 -19.74 -11.43
N ASN A 274 6.89 -19.60 -12.74
CA ASN A 274 8.22 -19.62 -13.38
C ASN A 274 9.06 -20.86 -13.04
N PHE A 275 8.43 -22.05 -13.07
CA PHE A 275 9.09 -23.32 -12.78
C PHE A 275 10.42 -23.48 -13.55
N GLY A 276 11.49 -23.79 -12.82
CA GLY A 276 12.86 -23.80 -13.34
C GLY A 276 13.22 -24.96 -14.26
N ASN A 277 12.30 -25.90 -14.54
CA ASN A 277 12.49 -27.00 -15.50
C ASN A 277 13.83 -27.75 -15.32
N ALA A 278 14.66 -27.87 -16.36
CA ALA A 278 15.96 -28.54 -16.26
C ALA A 278 16.92 -27.87 -15.25
N GLY A 279 16.75 -26.55 -15.03
CA GLY A 279 17.47 -25.82 -13.98
C GLY A 279 17.07 -26.27 -12.58
N ALA A 280 15.78 -26.58 -12.37
CA ALA A 280 15.31 -27.16 -11.11
C ALA A 280 15.87 -28.56 -10.86
N VAL A 281 15.93 -29.41 -11.91
CA VAL A 281 16.60 -30.72 -11.85
C VAL A 281 18.07 -30.56 -11.45
N GLU A 282 18.78 -29.61 -12.07
CA GLU A 282 20.18 -29.36 -11.78
C GLU A 282 20.38 -28.86 -10.33
N GLN A 283 19.50 -27.99 -9.84
CA GLN A 283 19.56 -27.45 -8.50
C GLN A 283 19.31 -28.53 -7.44
N LEU A 284 18.27 -29.35 -7.61
CA LEU A 284 17.98 -30.46 -6.69
C LEU A 284 19.13 -31.47 -6.67
N LEU A 285 19.68 -31.81 -7.84
CA LEU A 285 20.82 -32.71 -7.93
C LEU A 285 22.06 -32.11 -7.24
N LYS A 286 22.35 -30.81 -7.44
CA LYS A 286 23.45 -30.12 -6.73
C LYS A 286 23.27 -30.18 -5.21
N HIS A 287 22.06 -29.96 -4.72
CA HIS A 287 21.76 -30.00 -3.29
C HIS A 287 21.94 -31.41 -2.72
N ALA A 288 21.40 -32.43 -3.39
CA ALA A 288 21.57 -33.83 -2.99
C ALA A 288 23.04 -34.26 -3.00
N MET A 289 23.80 -33.87 -4.04
CA MET A 289 25.24 -34.10 -4.10
C MET A 289 25.98 -33.41 -2.95
N GLY A 290 25.61 -32.18 -2.59
CA GLY A 290 26.21 -31.44 -1.48
C GLY A 290 26.06 -32.15 -0.13
N LYS A 291 24.90 -32.75 0.14
CA LYS A 291 24.69 -33.60 1.33
C LYS A 291 25.48 -34.91 1.25
N ALA A 292 25.53 -35.52 0.07
CA ALA A 292 26.25 -36.75 -0.17
C ALA A 292 27.79 -36.61 -0.14
N MET A 293 28.33 -35.39 -0.35
CA MET A 293 29.78 -35.12 -0.38
C MET A 293 30.52 -35.52 0.89
N SER A 294 29.82 -35.55 2.03
CA SER A 294 30.39 -36.00 3.31
C SER A 294 30.71 -37.50 3.34
N ARG A 295 30.16 -38.30 2.42
CA ARG A 295 30.31 -39.76 2.37
C ARG A 295 31.34 -40.20 1.32
N PRO A 296 32.08 -41.30 1.57
CA PRO A 296 33.10 -41.78 0.65
C PRO A 296 32.47 -42.24 -0.68
N MET A 297 33.11 -41.84 -1.78
CA MET A 297 32.70 -42.25 -3.12
C MET A 297 32.84 -43.77 -3.30
N VAL A 298 31.90 -44.39 -4.01
CA VAL A 298 31.94 -45.81 -4.36
C VAL A 298 32.34 -45.94 -5.82
N ASN A 299 33.46 -46.62 -6.09
CA ASN A 299 34.02 -46.75 -7.45
C ASN A 299 34.26 -45.42 -8.19
N GLY A 300 34.60 -44.36 -7.45
CA GLY A 300 34.79 -43.01 -8.03
C GLY A 300 33.48 -42.32 -8.44
N MET A 301 32.33 -42.84 -8.00
CA MET A 301 31.02 -42.23 -8.19
C MET A 301 30.39 -41.82 -6.87
N THR A 302 29.68 -40.68 -6.87
CA THR A 302 28.86 -40.26 -5.73
C THR A 302 27.55 -41.04 -5.76
N VAL A 303 27.19 -41.72 -4.67
CA VAL A 303 25.95 -42.50 -4.57
C VAL A 303 24.94 -41.71 -3.75
N LEU A 304 23.80 -41.39 -4.36
CA LEU A 304 22.70 -40.71 -3.66
C LEU A 304 21.82 -41.74 -2.94
N THR A 305 21.27 -41.31 -1.81
CA THR A 305 20.36 -42.04 -0.94
C THR A 305 19.16 -41.14 -0.60
N LEU A 306 18.10 -41.72 -0.02
CA LEU A 306 16.88 -40.98 0.32
C LEU A 306 17.12 -39.80 1.29
N GLU A 307 18.09 -39.95 2.20
CA GLU A 307 18.43 -38.89 3.16
C GLU A 307 18.99 -37.62 2.46
N ASP A 308 19.71 -37.78 1.34
CA ASP A 308 20.27 -36.65 0.60
C ASP A 308 19.20 -35.80 -0.08
N VAL A 309 18.05 -36.41 -0.37
CA VAL A 309 16.92 -35.73 -0.99
C VAL A 309 15.88 -35.29 0.05
N GLY A 310 16.22 -35.38 1.35
CA GLY A 310 15.35 -34.95 2.45
C GLY A 310 14.20 -35.92 2.74
N VAL A 311 14.35 -37.19 2.35
CA VAL A 311 13.43 -38.27 2.74
C VAL A 311 14.15 -39.10 3.81
N ASP A 312 13.79 -38.90 5.08
CA ASP A 312 14.43 -39.62 6.19
C ASP A 312 14.22 -41.13 6.04
N ALA A 313 15.32 -41.87 5.83
CA ALA A 313 15.31 -43.34 5.79
C ALA A 313 15.31 -43.97 7.20
N SER A 314 15.64 -43.17 8.22
CA SER A 314 15.51 -43.52 9.62
C SER A 314 14.16 -43.05 10.14
N GLY A 315 13.39 -43.95 10.76
CA GLY A 315 12.06 -43.66 11.30
C GLY A 315 12.02 -42.70 12.50
N ASP A 316 12.96 -41.76 12.60
CA ASP A 316 12.82 -40.63 13.51
C ASP A 316 11.83 -39.68 12.85
N LYS A 317 10.65 -39.56 13.47
CA LYS A 317 9.53 -38.87 12.83
C LYS A 317 9.94 -37.41 12.58
N PRO A 318 9.79 -36.88 11.34
CA PRO A 318 9.72 -35.43 11.18
C PRO A 318 8.70 -34.93 12.20
N GLN A 319 9.06 -33.88 12.98
CA GLN A 319 8.13 -33.28 13.94
C GLN A 319 6.78 -33.15 13.23
N ASP A 320 5.76 -33.83 13.77
CA ASP A 320 4.46 -33.89 13.13
C ASP A 320 4.05 -32.45 12.81
N PRO A 321 3.90 -32.04 11.54
CA PRO A 321 3.60 -30.65 11.22
C PRO A 321 2.34 -30.18 11.96
N ILE A 322 1.41 -31.10 12.24
CA ILE A 322 0.18 -30.86 12.99
C ILE A 322 0.47 -30.43 14.45
N ALA A 323 1.59 -30.84 15.04
CA ALA A 323 2.01 -30.43 16.38
C ALA A 323 2.27 -28.92 16.50
N LEU A 324 2.47 -28.21 15.38
CA LEU A 324 2.53 -26.74 15.38
C LEU A 324 1.22 -26.11 15.88
N LEU A 325 0.09 -26.80 15.72
CA LEU A 325 -1.21 -26.38 16.25
C LEU A 325 -1.36 -26.64 17.76
N ASP A 326 -0.46 -27.40 18.40
CA ASP A 326 -0.48 -27.59 19.87
C ASP A 326 -0.18 -26.30 20.63
N LYS A 327 0.49 -25.35 19.97
CA LYS A 327 0.80 -24.03 20.52
C LYS A 327 -0.33 -23.01 20.37
N LEU A 328 -1.45 -23.39 19.75
CA LEU A 328 -2.55 -22.49 19.43
C LEU A 328 -3.83 -22.94 20.16
N TYR A 329 -4.62 -21.97 20.61
CA TYR A 329 -5.78 -22.18 21.48
C TYR A 329 -7.00 -22.69 20.73
N ARG A 330 -7.69 -23.70 21.27
CA ARG A 330 -8.96 -24.25 20.74
C ARG A 330 -8.85 -24.76 19.30
N MET A 331 -7.86 -25.62 19.05
CA MET A 331 -7.51 -26.13 17.71
C MET A 331 -7.93 -27.59 17.48
N GLU A 332 -8.69 -28.19 18.39
CA GLU A 332 -9.03 -29.61 18.36
C GLU A 332 -9.74 -30.01 17.06
N GLU A 333 -10.73 -29.20 16.64
CA GLU A 333 -11.49 -29.46 15.41
C GLU A 333 -10.61 -29.35 14.15
N ILE A 334 -9.71 -28.36 14.12
CA ILE A 334 -8.77 -28.15 13.00
C ILE A 334 -7.79 -29.32 12.91
N LYS A 335 -7.25 -29.74 14.06
CA LYS A 335 -6.35 -30.89 14.14
C LYS A 335 -7.04 -32.15 13.63
N GLU A 336 -8.27 -32.42 14.05
CA GLU A 336 -9.03 -33.57 13.57
C GLU A 336 -9.22 -33.54 12.04
N GLN A 337 -9.59 -32.39 11.48
CA GLN A 337 -9.75 -32.23 10.02
C GLN A 337 -8.43 -32.45 9.26
N LEU A 338 -7.30 -31.93 9.77
CA LEU A 338 -5.99 -32.10 9.15
C LEU A 338 -5.44 -33.52 9.31
N ILE A 339 -5.68 -34.17 10.45
CA ILE A 339 -5.34 -35.59 10.65
C ILE A 339 -6.13 -36.47 9.66
N GLN A 340 -7.42 -36.19 9.47
CA GLN A 340 -8.24 -36.89 8.49
C GLN A 340 -7.69 -36.71 7.07
N LEU A 341 -7.32 -35.49 6.71
CA LEU A 341 -6.72 -35.20 5.40
C LEU A 341 -5.40 -35.94 5.20
N ARG A 342 -4.51 -35.89 6.19
CA ARG A 342 -3.24 -36.63 6.18
C ARG A 342 -3.47 -38.12 5.97
N ASN A 343 -4.43 -38.70 6.69
CA ASN A 343 -4.75 -40.12 6.57
C ASN A 343 -5.27 -40.45 5.17
N GLN A 344 -6.10 -39.59 4.56
CA GLN A 344 -6.56 -39.76 3.18
C GLN A 344 -5.38 -39.73 2.19
N MET A 345 -4.41 -38.83 2.38
CA MET A 345 -3.23 -38.75 1.51
C MET A 345 -2.35 -40.00 1.61
N ILE A 346 -2.11 -40.49 2.84
CA ILE A 346 -1.33 -41.71 3.07
C ILE A 346 -1.99 -42.93 2.41
N VAL A 347 -3.32 -43.04 2.49
CA VAL A 347 -4.07 -44.11 1.83
C VAL A 347 -3.96 -43.97 0.31
N ALA A 348 -4.12 -42.75 -0.22
CA ALA A 348 -4.08 -42.52 -1.66
C ALA A 348 -2.73 -42.90 -2.28
N ASP A 349 -1.63 -42.53 -1.62
CA ASP A 349 -0.25 -42.88 -2.01
C ASP A 349 -0.04 -44.41 -1.99
N ARG A 350 -0.50 -45.09 -0.94
CA ARG A 350 -0.41 -46.57 -0.84
C ARG A 350 -1.23 -47.31 -1.89
N GLU A 351 -2.37 -46.76 -2.28
CA GLU A 351 -3.26 -47.35 -3.28
C GLU A 351 -2.86 -46.99 -4.72
N GLY A 352 -1.84 -46.12 -4.91
CA GLY A 352 -1.45 -45.60 -6.22
C GLY A 352 -2.56 -44.78 -6.88
N SER A 353 -3.49 -44.26 -6.07
CA SER A 353 -4.57 -43.38 -6.52
C SER A 353 -4.10 -41.92 -6.51
N GLY A 354 -4.73 -41.06 -7.31
CA GLY A 354 -4.39 -39.64 -7.32
C GLY A 354 -4.57 -39.01 -5.92
N LEU A 355 -3.70 -38.06 -5.57
CA LEU A 355 -3.80 -37.33 -4.30
C LEU A 355 -5.23 -36.78 -4.09
N PRO A 356 -5.81 -36.92 -2.89
CA PRO A 356 -7.13 -36.41 -2.61
C PRO A 356 -7.14 -34.88 -2.72
N GLN A 357 -8.22 -34.31 -3.28
CA GLN A 357 -8.35 -32.86 -3.35
C GLN A 357 -8.55 -32.27 -1.93
N VAL A 358 -7.56 -31.52 -1.48
CA VAL A 358 -7.58 -30.76 -0.22
C VAL A 358 -8.64 -29.64 -0.25
N GLY A 359 -9.04 -29.19 -1.43
CA GLY A 359 -10.05 -28.15 -1.60
C GLY A 359 -9.67 -26.82 -0.94
N HIS A 360 -10.68 -25.99 -0.69
CA HIS A 360 -10.52 -24.65 -0.13
C HIS A 360 -11.26 -24.53 1.21
N PHE A 361 -10.79 -23.64 2.09
CA PHE A 361 -11.29 -23.52 3.46
C PHE A 361 -12.05 -22.21 3.68
N VAL A 362 -13.01 -22.25 4.59
CA VAL A 362 -13.76 -21.09 5.09
C VAL A 362 -13.47 -20.94 6.58
N PHE A 363 -12.88 -19.81 6.97
CA PHE A 363 -12.61 -19.47 8.37
C PHE A 363 -13.67 -18.51 8.88
N ARG A 364 -14.49 -18.95 9.85
CA ARG A 364 -15.57 -18.14 10.41
C ARG A 364 -15.26 -17.76 11.84
N GLY A 365 -15.28 -16.48 12.17
CA GLY A 365 -15.10 -16.03 13.56
C GLY A 365 -14.79 -14.55 13.68
N SER A 366 -14.94 -14.01 14.89
CA SER A 366 -14.71 -12.59 15.17
C SER A 366 -13.24 -12.17 14.97
N PRO A 367 -12.93 -10.87 14.85
CA PRO A 367 -11.55 -10.37 14.81
C PRO A 367 -10.72 -10.82 16.00
N GLY A 368 -9.44 -11.10 15.75
CA GLY A 368 -8.47 -11.46 16.80
C GLY A 368 -8.57 -12.88 17.36
N THR A 369 -9.39 -13.76 16.78
CA THR A 369 -9.50 -15.17 17.18
C THR A 369 -8.36 -16.06 16.68
N GLY A 370 -7.42 -15.53 15.87
CA GLY A 370 -6.24 -16.27 15.39
C GLY A 370 -6.32 -16.84 13.96
N LYS A 371 -7.34 -16.46 13.17
CA LYS A 371 -7.54 -16.91 11.77
C LYS A 371 -6.27 -16.83 10.91
N THR A 372 -5.65 -15.66 10.82
CA THR A 372 -4.43 -15.43 10.04
C THR A 372 -3.24 -16.24 10.56
N THR A 373 -3.12 -16.36 11.89
CA THR A 373 -2.08 -17.16 12.54
C THR A 373 -2.23 -18.64 12.18
N VAL A 374 -3.45 -19.18 12.20
CA VAL A 374 -3.71 -20.56 11.77
C VAL A 374 -3.49 -20.74 10.28
N ALA A 375 -3.83 -19.77 9.43
CA ALA A 375 -3.56 -19.86 7.99
C ALA A 375 -2.05 -20.01 7.69
N ARG A 376 -1.21 -19.31 8.46
CA ARG A 376 0.25 -19.42 8.37
C ARG A 376 0.76 -20.79 8.76
N VAL A 377 0.30 -21.31 9.92
CA VAL A 377 0.66 -22.67 10.36
C VAL A 377 0.12 -23.71 9.38
N MET A 378 -1.07 -23.51 8.82
CA MET A 378 -1.62 -24.41 7.79
C MET A 378 -0.77 -24.45 6.52
N ALA A 379 -0.16 -23.33 6.11
CA ALA A 379 0.76 -23.33 4.96
C ALA A 379 1.98 -24.24 5.23
N GLU A 380 2.53 -24.21 6.45
CA GLU A 380 3.62 -25.09 6.88
C GLU A 380 3.20 -26.57 6.92
N ILE A 381 2.01 -26.83 7.46
CA ILE A 381 1.46 -28.20 7.56
C ILE A 381 1.21 -28.79 6.18
N LEU A 382 0.53 -28.06 5.30
CA LEU A 382 0.16 -28.54 3.98
C LEU A 382 1.40 -28.70 3.08
N HIS A 383 2.41 -27.86 3.24
CA HIS A 383 3.72 -28.07 2.61
C HIS A 383 4.41 -29.34 3.14
N GLY A 384 4.44 -29.54 4.46
CA GLY A 384 5.00 -30.76 5.08
C GLY A 384 4.28 -32.05 4.69
N MET A 385 2.99 -31.96 4.31
CA MET A 385 2.21 -33.08 3.77
C MET A 385 2.42 -33.29 2.25
N GLY A 386 3.13 -32.41 1.57
CA GLY A 386 3.31 -32.46 0.11
C GLY A 386 2.07 -32.05 -0.69
N VAL A 387 1.20 -31.21 -0.11
CA VAL A 387 0.06 -30.59 -0.81
C VAL A 387 0.50 -29.31 -1.52
N LEU A 388 1.26 -28.48 -0.80
CA LEU A 388 1.77 -27.21 -1.29
C LEU A 388 3.25 -27.37 -1.67
N ALA A 389 3.69 -26.63 -2.68
CA ALA A 389 5.08 -26.60 -3.09
C ALA A 389 5.93 -25.61 -2.27
N THR A 390 5.29 -24.67 -1.57
CA THR A 390 5.93 -23.72 -0.66
C THR A 390 5.09 -23.50 0.59
N THR A 391 5.72 -23.00 1.66
CA THR A 391 5.03 -22.48 2.85
C THR A 391 4.53 -21.03 2.67
N LYS A 392 4.60 -20.48 1.44
CA LYS A 392 4.27 -19.08 1.17
C LYS A 392 2.79 -18.81 1.46
N LEU A 393 2.55 -17.84 2.34
CA LEU A 393 1.23 -17.29 2.64
C LEU A 393 1.12 -15.90 2.00
N VAL A 394 0.14 -15.71 1.13
CA VAL A 394 -0.24 -14.40 0.59
C VAL A 394 -1.52 -13.96 1.28
N GLU A 395 -1.46 -12.83 1.97
CA GLU A 395 -2.59 -12.25 2.70
C GLU A 395 -3.17 -11.07 1.89
N THR A 396 -4.49 -10.99 1.79
CA THR A 396 -5.21 -9.86 1.17
C THR A 396 -6.61 -9.72 1.79
N SER A 397 -7.31 -8.64 1.47
CA SER A 397 -8.69 -8.42 1.92
C SER A 397 -9.71 -8.44 0.77
N GLY A 398 -10.98 -8.69 1.08
CA GLY A 398 -12.06 -8.62 0.09
C GLY A 398 -12.12 -7.25 -0.62
N LEU A 399 -11.86 -6.16 0.09
CA LEU A 399 -11.83 -4.81 -0.49
C LEU A 399 -10.65 -4.60 -1.44
N GLU A 400 -9.45 -5.07 -1.08
CA GLU A 400 -8.26 -4.94 -1.92
C GLU A 400 -8.43 -5.62 -3.28
N LEU A 401 -9.15 -6.75 -3.31
CA LEU A 401 -9.43 -7.51 -4.52
C LEU A 401 -10.46 -6.83 -5.43
N THR A 402 -11.21 -5.84 -4.94
CA THR A 402 -12.15 -5.05 -5.76
C THR A 402 -11.47 -3.86 -6.43
N GLY A 403 -11.76 -3.64 -7.73
CA GLY A 403 -11.29 -2.50 -8.49
C GLY A 403 -12.17 -1.26 -8.31
N GLU A 404 -11.60 -0.08 -8.59
CA GLU A 404 -12.37 1.18 -8.65
C GLU A 404 -12.97 1.40 -10.04
N HIS A 405 -12.40 0.73 -11.05
CA HIS A 405 -12.77 0.85 -12.47
C HIS A 405 -13.07 -0.54 -13.08
N VAL A 406 -13.93 -0.58 -14.10
CA VAL A 406 -14.34 -1.82 -14.80
C VAL A 406 -13.11 -2.54 -15.37
N GLY A 407 -12.96 -3.84 -15.05
CA GLY A 407 -11.87 -4.70 -15.51
C GLY A 407 -10.61 -4.72 -14.63
N GLN A 408 -10.46 -3.76 -13.70
CA GLN A 408 -9.33 -3.72 -12.77
C GLN A 408 -9.41 -4.84 -11.72
N THR A 409 -10.63 -5.17 -11.27
CA THR A 409 -10.89 -6.26 -10.31
C THR A 409 -10.29 -7.59 -10.77
N LYS A 410 -10.52 -7.95 -12.04
CA LYS A 410 -10.02 -9.21 -12.60
C LYS A 410 -8.50 -9.28 -12.57
N GLN A 411 -7.82 -8.17 -12.90
CA GLN A 411 -6.36 -8.11 -12.86
C GLN A 411 -5.85 -8.30 -11.42
N LYS A 412 -6.37 -7.53 -10.45
CA LYS A 412 -5.98 -7.63 -9.04
C LYS A 412 -6.12 -9.05 -8.47
N VAL A 413 -7.24 -9.71 -8.77
CA VAL A 413 -7.46 -11.12 -8.36
C VAL A 413 -6.44 -12.04 -9.01
N THR A 414 -6.18 -11.87 -10.30
CA THR A 414 -5.20 -12.68 -11.05
C THR A 414 -3.79 -12.49 -10.53
N ASP A 415 -3.40 -11.26 -10.19
CA ASP A 415 -2.10 -10.93 -9.62
C ASP A 415 -1.89 -11.62 -8.27
N LYS A 416 -2.88 -11.51 -7.36
CA LYS A 416 -2.82 -12.17 -6.04
C LYS A 416 -2.81 -13.69 -6.12
N LEU A 417 -3.55 -14.26 -7.07
CA LEU A 417 -3.48 -15.70 -7.37
C LEU A 417 -2.10 -16.09 -7.92
N GLY A 418 -1.51 -15.27 -8.79
CA GLY A 418 -0.15 -15.48 -9.31
C GLY A 418 0.89 -15.45 -8.19
N GLU A 419 0.79 -14.50 -7.26
CA GLU A 419 1.66 -14.38 -6.09
C GLU A 419 1.57 -15.62 -5.18
N ALA A 420 0.38 -16.18 -5.01
CA ALA A 420 0.11 -17.31 -4.11
C ALA A 420 0.33 -18.70 -4.74
N LYS A 421 0.73 -18.75 -6.01
CA LYS A 421 0.77 -19.99 -6.80
C LYS A 421 1.77 -21.01 -6.21
N GLY A 422 1.30 -22.23 -5.97
CA GLY A 422 2.03 -23.28 -5.24
C GLY A 422 2.09 -23.12 -3.72
N GLY A 423 1.38 -22.14 -3.17
CA GLY A 423 1.27 -21.84 -1.74
C GLY A 423 -0.18 -21.61 -1.31
N LEU A 424 -0.37 -20.72 -0.32
CA LEU A 424 -1.68 -20.45 0.29
C LEU A 424 -2.10 -18.99 0.08
N LEU A 425 -3.31 -18.76 -0.44
CA LEU A 425 -3.94 -17.45 -0.52
C LEU A 425 -4.97 -17.29 0.61
N PHE A 426 -4.77 -16.30 1.47
CA PHE A 426 -5.69 -15.95 2.56
C PHE A 426 -6.40 -14.62 2.26
N ILE A 427 -7.73 -14.65 2.21
CA ILE A 427 -8.57 -13.48 1.94
C ILE A 427 -9.39 -13.17 3.20
N ASP A 428 -9.00 -12.12 3.93
CA ASP A 428 -9.76 -11.64 5.09
C ASP A 428 -10.94 -10.75 4.68
N GLU A 429 -11.95 -10.69 5.54
CA GLU A 429 -13.22 -9.99 5.30
C GLU A 429 -13.81 -10.30 3.91
N ALA A 430 -13.72 -11.56 3.48
CA ALA A 430 -14.10 -11.98 2.14
C ALA A 430 -15.57 -11.69 1.81
N TYR A 431 -16.45 -11.61 2.82
CA TYR A 431 -17.87 -11.25 2.66
C TYR A 431 -18.09 -9.90 1.98
N GLU A 432 -17.10 -9.00 1.97
CA GLU A 432 -17.14 -7.76 1.18
C GLU A 432 -17.23 -8.02 -0.32
N LEU A 433 -16.66 -9.13 -0.81
CA LEU A 433 -16.80 -9.57 -2.21
C LEU A 433 -18.25 -9.93 -2.56
N GLY A 434 -19.09 -10.22 -1.57
CA GLY A 434 -20.51 -10.45 -1.78
C GLY A 434 -21.30 -9.17 -2.10
N LYS A 435 -20.70 -7.97 -1.99
CA LYS A 435 -21.38 -6.69 -2.13
C LYS A 435 -21.00 -6.00 -3.46
N GLY A 436 -22.01 -5.49 -4.16
CA GLY A 436 -21.83 -4.72 -5.39
C GLY A 436 -21.37 -5.55 -6.60
N THR A 437 -21.28 -4.89 -7.76
CA THR A 437 -20.97 -5.54 -9.04
C THR A 437 -19.49 -5.93 -9.17
N TYR A 438 -18.58 -5.16 -8.57
CA TYR A 438 -17.14 -5.46 -8.60
C TYR A 438 -16.80 -6.68 -7.74
N GLY A 439 -17.48 -6.88 -6.60
CA GLY A 439 -17.34 -8.08 -5.80
C GLY A 439 -17.76 -9.36 -6.56
N GLU A 440 -18.85 -9.30 -7.32
CA GLU A 440 -19.28 -10.42 -8.17
C GLU A 440 -18.26 -10.80 -9.25
N GLU A 441 -17.60 -9.81 -9.85
CA GLU A 441 -16.51 -10.01 -10.81
C GLU A 441 -15.31 -10.71 -10.15
N ALA A 442 -14.93 -10.29 -8.94
CA ALA A 442 -13.86 -10.93 -8.17
C ALA A 442 -14.20 -12.39 -7.83
N MET A 443 -15.41 -12.64 -7.31
CA MET A 443 -15.89 -13.99 -6.99
C MET A 443 -15.88 -14.91 -8.22
N THR A 444 -16.35 -14.40 -9.38
CA THR A 444 -16.37 -15.17 -10.62
C THR A 444 -14.95 -15.50 -11.09
N THR A 445 -14.02 -14.56 -10.95
CA THR A 445 -12.61 -14.74 -11.29
C THR A 445 -11.95 -15.78 -10.39
N LEU A 446 -12.21 -15.76 -9.08
CA LEU A 446 -11.75 -16.78 -8.13
C LEU A 446 -12.28 -18.18 -8.49
N VAL A 447 -13.57 -18.31 -8.82
CA VAL A 447 -14.15 -19.59 -9.24
C VAL A 447 -13.51 -20.11 -10.53
N ALA A 448 -13.23 -19.24 -11.49
CA ALA A 448 -12.55 -19.61 -12.73
C ALA A 448 -11.12 -20.09 -12.46
N ALA A 449 -10.38 -19.39 -11.59
CA ALA A 449 -9.03 -19.79 -11.19
C ALA A 449 -9.00 -21.15 -10.50
N MET A 450 -9.97 -21.46 -9.63
CA MET A 450 -10.08 -22.77 -8.96
C MET A 450 -10.32 -23.94 -9.93
N THR A 451 -10.75 -23.67 -11.17
CA THR A 451 -10.91 -24.69 -12.22
C THR A 451 -9.75 -24.76 -13.21
N ASP A 452 -8.87 -23.76 -13.19
CA ASP A 452 -7.77 -23.66 -14.13
C ASP A 452 -6.61 -24.55 -13.66
N PRO A 453 -6.09 -25.48 -14.50
CA PRO A 453 -4.95 -26.31 -14.16
C PRO A 453 -3.71 -25.54 -13.72
N SER A 454 -3.55 -24.28 -14.14
CA SER A 454 -2.43 -23.42 -13.76
C SER A 454 -2.37 -23.10 -12.27
N TYR A 455 -3.49 -23.15 -11.54
CA TYR A 455 -3.53 -22.93 -10.09
C TYR A 455 -3.61 -24.23 -9.28
N THR A 456 -3.34 -25.37 -9.90
CA THR A 456 -3.23 -26.67 -9.21
C THR A 456 -2.12 -26.61 -8.16
N GLY A 457 -2.37 -27.15 -6.96
CA GLY A 457 -1.39 -27.12 -5.85
C GLY A 457 -1.42 -25.84 -5.01
N MET A 458 -2.43 -25.00 -5.19
CA MET A 458 -2.74 -23.86 -4.32
C MET A 458 -3.92 -24.17 -3.40
N VAL A 459 -3.89 -23.67 -2.16
CA VAL A 459 -5.05 -23.65 -1.27
C VAL A 459 -5.51 -22.20 -1.06
N ILE A 460 -6.83 -22.00 -1.05
CA ILE A 460 -7.44 -20.68 -0.83
C ILE A 460 -8.24 -20.76 0.46
N ILE A 461 -8.06 -19.78 1.32
CA ILE A 461 -8.78 -19.62 2.58
C ILE A 461 -9.51 -18.28 2.55
N ILE A 462 -10.83 -18.31 2.69
CA ILE A 462 -11.65 -17.10 2.85
C ILE A 462 -12.08 -16.96 4.30
N ALA A 463 -11.94 -15.77 4.87
CA ALA A 463 -12.22 -15.49 6.27
C ALA A 463 -13.24 -14.37 6.46
N GLY A 464 -14.04 -14.46 7.52
CA GLY A 464 -15.01 -13.42 7.87
C GLY A 464 -15.96 -13.80 9.01
N TYR A 465 -16.96 -12.95 9.24
CA TYR A 465 -17.99 -13.21 10.25
C TYR A 465 -18.91 -14.36 9.81
N PRO A 466 -19.35 -15.26 10.73
CA PRO A 466 -20.10 -16.45 10.34
C PRO A 466 -21.33 -16.16 9.47
N LYS A 467 -22.17 -15.20 9.90
CA LYS A 467 -23.42 -14.86 9.18
C LYS A 467 -23.17 -14.23 7.81
N ASP A 468 -22.16 -13.40 7.69
CA ASP A 468 -21.86 -12.69 6.44
C ASP A 468 -21.19 -13.62 5.43
N MET A 469 -20.35 -14.54 5.89
CA MET A 469 -19.75 -15.59 5.07
C MET A 469 -20.80 -16.56 4.52
N ASP A 470 -21.73 -17.01 5.35
CA ASP A 470 -22.83 -17.88 4.91
C ASP A 470 -23.69 -17.17 3.85
N GLN A 471 -24.03 -15.89 4.06
CA GLN A 471 -24.77 -15.08 3.08
C GLN A 471 -24.02 -14.87 1.77
N MET A 472 -22.71 -14.64 1.82
CA MET A 472 -21.89 -14.49 0.62
C MET A 472 -21.86 -15.78 -0.19
N LEU A 473 -21.60 -16.92 0.46
CA LEU A 473 -21.53 -18.23 -0.21
C LEU A 473 -22.86 -18.63 -0.83
N ASP A 474 -23.99 -18.31 -0.18
CA ASP A 474 -25.33 -18.58 -0.71
C ASP A 474 -25.65 -17.80 -2.00
N ARG A 475 -24.98 -16.67 -2.26
CA ARG A 475 -25.15 -15.89 -3.50
C ARG A 475 -24.49 -16.55 -4.71
N ASN A 476 -23.44 -17.36 -4.50
CA ASN A 476 -22.69 -17.97 -5.59
C ASN A 476 -22.51 -19.48 -5.38
N VAL A 477 -23.33 -20.26 -6.08
CA VAL A 477 -23.28 -21.74 -6.08
C VAL A 477 -21.90 -22.28 -6.48
N GLY A 478 -21.17 -21.56 -7.34
CA GLY A 478 -19.80 -21.90 -7.76
C GLY A 478 -18.79 -21.83 -6.61
N LEU A 479 -18.90 -20.81 -5.75
CA LEU A 479 -18.08 -20.71 -4.53
C LEU A 479 -18.51 -21.74 -3.50
N LYS A 480 -19.82 -21.85 -3.20
CA LYS A 480 -20.34 -22.78 -2.20
C LYS A 480 -19.96 -24.25 -2.45
N SER A 481 -19.85 -24.64 -3.72
CA SER A 481 -19.43 -25.99 -4.10
C SER A 481 -17.92 -26.27 -3.96
N ARG A 482 -17.07 -25.23 -3.98
CA ARG A 482 -15.60 -25.34 -3.90
C ARG A 482 -15.06 -25.11 -2.48
N PHE A 483 -15.74 -24.28 -1.71
CA PHE A 483 -15.46 -24.03 -0.29
C PHE A 483 -16.32 -24.96 0.58
N THR A 484 -15.86 -26.19 0.76
CA THR A 484 -16.61 -27.24 1.47
C THR A 484 -16.14 -27.49 2.89
N ARG A 485 -14.95 -26.99 3.27
CA ARG A 485 -14.35 -27.18 4.59
C ARG A 485 -14.50 -25.91 5.43
N PHE A 486 -15.36 -25.96 6.44
CA PHE A 486 -15.59 -24.85 7.37
C PHE A 486 -14.79 -25.07 8.65
N ILE A 487 -14.16 -24.00 9.12
CA ILE A 487 -13.44 -23.95 10.39
C ILE A 487 -14.01 -22.78 11.19
N ASP A 488 -14.58 -23.10 12.35
CA ASP A 488 -15.12 -22.11 13.28
C ASP A 488 -14.07 -21.71 14.32
N PHE A 489 -13.87 -20.40 14.44
CA PHE A 489 -12.99 -19.74 15.39
C PHE A 489 -13.85 -19.05 16.45
N PRO A 490 -14.20 -19.77 17.53
CA PRO A 490 -15.01 -19.19 18.60
C PRO A 490 -14.26 -18.07 19.31
N ASP A 491 -15.02 -17.13 19.89
CA ASP A 491 -14.43 -16.10 20.75
C ASP A 491 -13.70 -16.74 21.94
N TRP A 492 -12.62 -16.09 22.36
CA TRP A 492 -11.79 -16.50 23.49
C TRP A 492 -12.59 -16.40 24.79
N GLU A 493 -12.41 -17.38 25.67
CA GLU A 493 -12.80 -17.25 27.06
C GLU A 493 -11.79 -16.37 27.80
N ALA A 494 -12.22 -15.76 28.93
CA ALA A 494 -11.33 -14.93 29.73
C ALA A 494 -10.09 -15.71 30.21
N GLN A 495 -10.26 -17.01 30.47
CA GLN A 495 -9.15 -17.90 30.80
C GLN A 495 -8.17 -18.06 29.64
N ASP A 496 -8.63 -18.17 28.39
CA ASP A 496 -7.77 -18.35 27.22
C ASP A 496 -6.82 -17.14 27.06
N ALA A 497 -7.36 -15.93 27.26
CA ALA A 497 -6.56 -14.69 27.21
C ALA A 497 -5.50 -14.64 28.31
N VAL A 498 -5.81 -15.10 29.52
CA VAL A 498 -4.87 -15.13 30.66
C VAL A 498 -3.77 -16.17 30.45
N VAL A 499 -4.11 -17.36 29.94
CA VAL A 499 -3.10 -18.37 29.59
C VAL A 499 -2.17 -17.84 28.51
N PHE A 500 -2.71 -17.16 27.49
CA PHE A 500 -1.90 -16.51 26.45
C PHE A 500 -0.92 -15.48 27.03
N LEU A 501 -1.37 -14.64 27.96
CA LEU A 501 -0.49 -13.68 28.63
C LEU A 501 0.56 -14.35 29.50
N SER A 502 0.22 -15.44 30.18
CA SER A 502 1.14 -16.19 31.04
C SER A 502 2.24 -16.86 30.22
N GLU A 503 1.88 -17.56 29.14
CA GLU A 503 2.86 -18.16 28.21
C GLU A 503 3.72 -17.11 27.51
N LYS A 504 3.18 -15.91 27.29
CA LYS A 504 3.93 -14.79 26.72
C LYS A 504 4.92 -14.22 27.73
N ALA A 505 4.51 -14.07 28.99
CA ALA A 505 5.38 -13.68 30.09
C ALA A 505 6.55 -14.65 30.26
N GLU A 506 6.28 -15.96 30.30
CA GLU A 506 7.32 -16.99 30.40
C GLU A 506 8.34 -16.92 29.26
N ARG A 507 7.87 -16.74 28.01
CA ARG A 507 8.75 -16.59 26.83
C ARG A 507 9.62 -15.35 26.87
N GLU A 508 9.11 -14.26 27.45
CA GLU A 508 9.82 -13.00 27.62
C GLU A 508 10.59 -12.92 28.96
N ASN A 509 10.66 -14.03 29.71
CA ASN A 509 11.32 -14.17 31.02
C ASN A 509 10.76 -13.26 32.14
N PHE A 510 9.44 -13.03 32.13
CA PHE A 510 8.73 -12.34 33.22
C PHE A 510 8.07 -13.33 34.17
N GLU A 511 8.15 -13.05 35.48
CA GLU A 511 7.35 -13.72 36.50
C GLU A 511 6.03 -12.95 36.71
N VAL A 512 4.91 -13.66 36.79
CA VAL A 512 3.58 -13.07 37.01
C VAL A 512 3.05 -13.52 38.35
N GLU A 513 2.71 -12.55 39.22
CA GLU A 513 2.11 -12.85 40.52
C GLU A 513 0.74 -13.53 40.38
N SER A 514 0.39 -14.37 41.36
CA SER A 514 -0.89 -15.09 41.35
C SER A 514 -2.09 -14.13 41.40
N GLU A 515 -1.94 -13.03 42.13
CA GLU A 515 -2.90 -11.94 42.28
C GLU A 515 -3.06 -11.16 40.96
N ALA A 516 -1.97 -10.92 40.23
CA ALA A 516 -1.99 -10.29 38.91
C ALA A 516 -2.77 -11.14 37.88
N VAL A 517 -2.60 -12.47 37.91
CA VAL A 517 -3.36 -13.40 37.06
C VAL A 517 -4.87 -13.28 37.32
N VAL A 518 -5.29 -13.16 38.59
CA VAL A 518 -6.70 -12.98 38.96
C VAL A 518 -7.23 -11.64 38.46
N SER A 519 -6.47 -10.55 38.61
CA SER A 519 -6.83 -9.22 38.12
C SER A 519 -6.98 -9.17 36.60
N LEU A 520 -6.05 -9.79 35.86
CA LEU A 520 -6.14 -9.95 34.41
C LEU A 520 -7.39 -10.76 34.01
N GLN A 521 -7.70 -11.84 34.74
CA GLN A 521 -8.89 -12.64 34.48
C GLN A 521 -10.17 -11.82 34.62
N GLN A 522 -10.29 -11.02 35.69
CA GLN A 522 -11.44 -10.13 35.89
C GLN A 522 -11.55 -9.09 34.76
N THR A 523 -10.42 -8.52 34.35
CA THR A 523 -10.35 -7.59 33.22
C THR A 523 -10.93 -8.20 31.95
N PHE A 524 -10.52 -9.42 31.58
CA PHE A 524 -11.04 -10.10 30.39
C PHE A 524 -12.51 -10.52 30.51
N VAL A 525 -12.99 -10.85 31.72
CA VAL A 525 -14.43 -11.07 31.97
C VAL A 525 -15.23 -9.81 31.66
N GLU A 526 -14.76 -8.64 32.08
CA GLU A 526 -15.41 -7.36 31.77
C GLU A 526 -15.29 -6.98 30.28
N LEU A 527 -14.10 -7.17 29.67
CA LEU A 527 -13.89 -6.90 28.24
C LEU A 527 -14.80 -7.75 27.35
N LYS A 528 -15.03 -9.01 27.72
CA LYS A 528 -15.91 -9.92 26.97
C LYS A 528 -17.38 -9.47 26.98
N LYS A 529 -17.82 -8.72 28.00
CA LYS A 529 -19.19 -8.15 28.04
C LYS A 529 -19.38 -7.01 27.04
N LEU A 530 -18.30 -6.41 26.54
CA LEU A 530 -18.37 -5.34 25.55
C LEU A 530 -18.68 -5.92 24.17
N SER A 531 -19.51 -5.22 23.39
CA SER A 531 -19.96 -5.67 22.06
C SER A 531 -18.86 -5.71 20.99
N ASN A 532 -17.64 -5.29 21.32
CA ASN A 532 -16.48 -5.18 20.42
C ASN A 532 -15.23 -5.88 20.97
N PHE A 533 -15.39 -6.89 21.82
CA PHE A 533 -14.26 -7.68 22.31
C PHE A 533 -13.41 -8.23 21.14
N GLY A 534 -12.12 -7.89 21.14
CA GLY A 534 -11.17 -8.17 20.06
C GLY A 534 -10.34 -9.44 20.26
N ASN A 535 -10.71 -10.31 21.21
CA ASN A 535 -10.04 -11.58 21.50
C ASN A 535 -8.51 -11.38 21.71
N GLY A 536 -7.67 -12.11 20.97
CA GLY A 536 -6.20 -12.00 21.07
C GLY A 536 -5.65 -10.59 20.77
N ARG A 537 -6.35 -9.76 19.97
CA ARG A 537 -5.93 -8.35 19.79
C ARG A 537 -6.05 -7.56 21.09
N ASP A 538 -7.06 -7.87 21.90
CA ASP A 538 -7.20 -7.28 23.23
C ASP A 538 -6.20 -7.84 24.22
N ALA A 539 -5.92 -9.14 24.15
CA ALA A 539 -4.86 -9.73 24.97
C ALA A 539 -3.51 -9.04 24.72
N VAL A 540 -3.14 -8.85 23.45
CA VAL A 540 -1.90 -8.11 23.09
C VAL A 540 -1.93 -6.67 23.58
N ARG A 541 -3.06 -5.97 23.48
CA ARG A 541 -3.18 -4.59 23.99
C ARG A 541 -3.04 -4.52 25.51
N VAL A 542 -3.63 -5.47 26.24
CA VAL A 542 -3.47 -5.64 27.69
C VAL A 542 -2.01 -5.87 28.02
N TRP A 543 -1.32 -6.76 27.30
CA TRP A 543 0.12 -6.98 27.48
C TRP A 543 0.94 -5.70 27.32
N THR A 544 0.69 -4.91 26.27
CA THR A 544 1.43 -3.65 26.05
C THR A 544 1.21 -2.67 27.20
N ASN A 545 -0.03 -2.47 27.65
CA ASN A 545 -0.32 -1.57 28.78
C ASN A 545 0.24 -2.11 30.11
N LEU A 546 0.27 -3.43 30.27
CA LEU A 546 0.85 -4.11 31.42
C LEU A 546 2.35 -3.82 31.52
N LEU A 547 3.08 -3.93 30.40
CA LEU A 547 4.49 -3.59 30.35
C LEU A 547 4.76 -2.09 30.55
N GLU A 548 3.89 -1.20 30.07
CA GLU A 548 3.98 0.24 30.34
C GLU A 548 3.80 0.55 31.83
N CYS A 549 2.78 -0.03 32.48
CA CYS A 549 2.53 0.14 33.92
C CYS A 549 3.71 -0.38 34.74
N ARG A 550 4.20 -1.58 34.41
CA ARG A 550 5.42 -2.14 35.02
C ARG A 550 6.61 -1.21 34.84
N SER A 551 6.85 -0.71 33.63
CA SER A 551 8.01 0.16 33.35
C SER A 551 7.98 1.42 34.20
N GLN A 552 6.79 2.02 34.37
CA GLN A 552 6.62 3.17 35.25
C GLN A 552 6.91 2.81 36.70
N ARG A 553 6.41 1.67 37.19
CA ARG A 553 6.68 1.20 38.56
C ARG A 553 8.18 0.94 38.77
N VAL A 554 8.86 0.25 37.87
CA VAL A 554 10.29 -0.09 38.00
C VAL A 554 11.18 1.15 38.01
N VAL A 555 10.80 2.23 37.31
CA VAL A 555 11.49 3.52 37.39
C VAL A 555 11.35 4.17 38.77
N ASP A 556 10.16 4.07 39.36
CA ASP A 556 9.85 4.66 40.67
C ASP A 556 10.43 3.80 41.83
N GLU A 557 10.44 2.46 41.67
CA GLU A 557 10.88 1.46 42.65
C GLU A 557 11.59 0.26 41.96
N PRO A 558 12.94 0.22 41.92
CA PRO A 558 13.70 -0.74 41.11
C PRO A 558 13.93 -2.13 41.75
N GLU A 559 13.30 -2.44 42.88
CA GLU A 559 13.60 -3.69 43.62
C GLU A 559 13.07 -4.97 42.93
N GLU A 560 12.16 -4.86 41.94
CA GLU A 560 11.51 -5.99 41.27
C GLU A 560 11.34 -5.76 39.75
N GLU A 561 12.46 -5.83 39.01
CA GLU A 561 12.53 -5.48 37.58
C GLU A 561 11.81 -6.45 36.63
N TRP A 562 11.73 -7.75 36.97
CA TRP A 562 11.24 -8.83 36.09
C TRP A 562 9.91 -9.44 36.53
N THR A 563 9.21 -8.80 37.46
CA THR A 563 7.95 -9.27 38.03
C THR A 563 6.79 -8.39 37.57
N ILE A 564 5.66 -8.99 37.21
CA ILE A 564 4.39 -8.32 36.94
C ILE A 564 3.51 -8.48 38.18
N THR A 565 3.18 -7.35 38.80
CA THR A 565 2.44 -7.29 40.05
C THR A 565 0.93 -7.11 39.85
N GLU A 566 0.13 -7.34 40.90
CA GLU A 566 -1.31 -7.06 40.89
C GLU A 566 -1.61 -5.61 40.47
N SER A 567 -0.85 -4.65 41.01
CA SER A 567 -1.01 -3.21 40.72
C SER A 567 -0.77 -2.90 39.24
N ASP A 568 0.20 -3.54 38.60
CA ASP A 568 0.47 -3.39 37.17
C ASP A 568 -0.73 -3.90 36.34
N ALA A 569 -1.27 -5.06 36.73
CA ALA A 569 -2.42 -5.68 36.08
C ALA A 569 -3.71 -4.88 36.22
N GLU A 570 -4.01 -4.37 37.42
CA GLU A 570 -5.19 -3.55 37.68
C GLU A 570 -5.16 -2.25 36.85
N ARG A 571 -4.03 -1.54 36.87
CA ARG A 571 -3.89 -0.27 36.14
C ARG A 571 -3.99 -0.47 34.63
N ALA A 572 -3.38 -1.52 34.10
CA ALA A 572 -3.46 -1.87 32.69
C ALA A 572 -4.88 -2.26 32.27
N GLY A 573 -5.56 -3.08 33.09
CA GLY A 573 -6.94 -3.50 32.85
C GLY A 573 -7.92 -2.34 32.90
N GLU A 574 -7.80 -1.46 33.90
CA GLU A 574 -8.62 -0.26 34.04
C GLU A 574 -8.41 0.69 32.86
N ALA A 575 -7.17 0.97 32.47
CA ALA A 575 -6.85 1.83 31.33
C ALA A 575 -7.53 1.37 30.03
N ILE A 576 -7.55 0.06 29.77
CA ILE A 576 -8.16 -0.50 28.56
C ILE A 576 -9.68 -0.52 28.65
N LEU A 577 -10.25 -0.86 29.81
CA LEU A 577 -11.69 -0.79 30.04
C LEU A 577 -12.21 0.65 29.90
N VAL A 578 -11.43 1.64 30.37
CA VAL A 578 -11.72 3.07 30.21
C VAL A 578 -11.61 3.50 28.75
N ALA A 579 -10.54 3.11 28.04
CA ALA A 579 -10.36 3.44 26.64
C ALA A 579 -11.45 2.84 25.73
N ARG A 580 -11.89 1.60 26.02
CA ARG A 580 -12.92 0.90 25.24
C ARG A 580 -14.36 1.21 25.66
N GLY A 581 -14.58 1.68 26.88
CA GLY A 581 -15.86 2.19 27.36
C GLY A 581 -16.31 3.51 26.73
N GLY A 582 -15.53 4.07 25.79
CA GLY A 582 -15.72 5.38 25.20
C GLY A 582 -14.94 6.43 25.97
N GLY A 583 -13.88 6.95 25.35
CA GLY A 583 -12.91 7.87 25.94
C GLY A 583 -13.55 8.99 26.75
N GLY A 584 -13.33 8.96 28.06
CA GLY A 584 -13.52 10.06 28.96
C GLY A 584 -12.24 10.26 29.77
N VAL A 585 -11.73 11.49 29.81
CA VAL A 585 -10.88 11.97 30.91
C VAL A 585 -11.60 11.61 32.24
N PRO A 586 -10.88 11.28 33.34
CA PRO A 586 -11.51 10.77 34.56
C PRO A 586 -12.60 11.72 35.05
N GLY A 587 -13.85 11.36 34.80
CA GLY A 587 -15.03 11.98 35.37
C GLY A 587 -15.65 10.95 36.29
N LYS A 588 -15.85 11.32 37.57
CA LYS A 588 -16.52 10.49 38.58
C LYS A 588 -17.71 9.75 37.95
N ARG A 589 -17.68 8.42 37.96
CA ARG A 589 -18.90 7.64 37.75
C ARG A 589 -19.80 7.89 38.96
N VAL A 590 -21.06 8.22 38.69
CA VAL A 590 -22.09 8.33 39.72
C VAL A 590 -22.33 6.92 40.26
N ALA A 591 -22.10 6.71 41.56
CA ALA A 591 -22.46 5.45 42.22
C ALA A 591 -23.97 5.19 42.02
N PRO A 592 -24.44 3.94 41.95
CA PRO A 592 -25.85 3.60 41.67
C PRO A 592 -26.89 4.25 42.62
N ASP A 593 -26.43 4.85 43.71
CA ASP A 593 -27.15 5.51 44.79
C ASP A 593 -26.99 7.05 44.84
N GLU A 594 -26.20 7.66 43.94
CA GLU A 594 -26.10 9.13 43.80
C GLU A 594 -27.05 9.71 42.75
N ASP A 595 -27.53 10.95 42.97
CA ASP A 595 -28.40 11.63 41.99
C ASP A 595 -27.62 11.97 40.70
N PRO A 596 -27.99 11.42 39.53
CA PRO A 596 -27.31 11.70 38.26
C PRO A 596 -27.27 13.19 37.90
N LEU A 597 -28.23 13.98 38.39
CA LEU A 597 -28.30 15.42 38.11
C LEU A 597 -27.15 16.22 38.73
N LYS A 598 -26.40 15.67 39.69
CA LYS A 598 -25.18 16.28 40.24
C LYS A 598 -24.11 16.53 39.16
N LEU A 599 -24.08 15.73 38.10
CA LEU A 599 -23.15 15.94 36.98
C LEU A 599 -23.38 17.27 36.24
N LEU A 600 -24.58 17.86 36.36
CA LEU A 600 -24.89 19.20 35.84
C LEU A 600 -24.51 20.33 36.81
N GLU A 601 -24.19 20.03 38.07
CA GLU A 601 -23.73 21.03 39.05
C GLU A 601 -22.30 21.48 38.74
N GLU A 602 -21.50 20.62 38.11
CA GLU A 602 -20.15 20.93 37.65
C GLU A 602 -20.12 21.80 36.37
N LEU A 603 -21.27 21.96 35.69
CA LEU A 603 -21.40 22.71 34.46
C LEU A 603 -22.06 24.08 34.69
N TYR A 604 -21.42 25.12 34.16
CA TYR A 604 -21.82 26.51 34.36
C TYR A 604 -23.08 26.88 33.55
N ARG A 605 -24.09 27.51 34.19
CA ARG A 605 -25.40 27.94 33.63
C ARG A 605 -26.20 26.85 32.90
N MET A 606 -26.66 25.85 33.66
CA MET A 606 -27.43 24.70 33.15
C MET A 606 -28.88 24.63 33.65
N ASP A 607 -29.45 25.73 34.14
CA ASP A 607 -30.75 25.74 34.82
C ASP A 607 -31.89 25.22 33.94
N GLN A 608 -31.96 25.64 32.67
CA GLN A 608 -33.00 25.17 31.74
C GLN A 608 -32.92 23.65 31.49
N ILE A 609 -31.71 23.11 31.39
CA ILE A 609 -31.45 21.70 31.08
C ILE A 609 -31.74 20.86 32.32
N ARG A 610 -31.31 21.36 33.48
CA ARG A 610 -31.62 20.78 34.79
C ARG A 610 -33.13 20.70 34.98
N ASP A 611 -33.88 21.76 34.71
CA ASP A 611 -35.34 21.76 34.84
C ASP A 611 -36.00 20.74 33.89
N GLN A 612 -35.56 20.68 32.64
CA GLN A 612 -36.07 19.72 31.64
C GLN A 612 -35.79 18.26 32.03
N LEU A 613 -34.56 17.95 32.45
CA LEU A 613 -34.17 16.59 32.85
C LEU A 613 -34.79 16.19 34.19
N THR A 614 -34.95 17.15 35.11
CA THR A 614 -35.67 16.94 36.39
C THR A 614 -37.13 16.59 36.12
N ARG A 615 -37.79 17.30 35.20
CA ARG A 615 -39.16 17.00 34.78
C ARG A 615 -39.26 15.63 34.13
N LEU A 616 -38.34 15.28 33.24
CA LEU A 616 -38.30 13.94 32.63
C LEU A 616 -38.10 12.83 33.68
N LYS A 617 -37.22 13.06 34.66
CA LYS A 617 -37.01 12.14 35.80
C LYS A 617 -38.29 11.94 36.62
N MET A 618 -39.04 13.01 36.86
CA MET A 618 -40.35 12.93 37.53
C MET A 618 -41.37 12.15 36.69
N GLU A 619 -41.47 12.41 35.38
CA GLU A 619 -42.38 11.71 34.47
C GLU A 619 -42.09 10.21 34.40
N MET A 620 -40.81 9.82 34.33
CA MET A 620 -40.38 8.41 34.34
C MET A 620 -40.68 7.72 35.67
N ALA A 621 -40.44 8.40 36.81
CA ALA A 621 -40.73 7.86 38.13
C ALA A 621 -42.23 7.68 38.40
N VAL A 622 -43.08 8.55 37.84
CA VAL A 622 -44.54 8.40 37.90
C VAL A 622 -44.99 7.21 37.05
N ALA A 623 -44.49 7.07 35.81
CA ALA A 623 -44.84 5.96 34.93
C ALA A 623 -44.49 4.59 35.54
N GLU A 624 -43.34 4.50 36.20
CA GLU A 624 -42.92 3.29 36.91
C GLU A 624 -43.84 2.93 38.08
N ARG A 625 -44.27 3.93 38.86
CA ARG A 625 -45.20 3.72 40.00
C ARG A 625 -46.62 3.36 39.55
N GLU A 626 -47.06 3.88 38.42
CA GLU A 626 -48.37 3.61 37.85
C GLU A 626 -48.41 2.34 36.99
N GLY A 627 -47.26 1.72 36.71
CA GLY A 627 -47.15 0.59 35.80
C GLY A 627 -47.56 0.94 34.36
N SER A 628 -47.49 2.22 34.00
CA SER A 628 -47.87 2.75 32.69
C SER A 628 -46.67 2.74 31.74
N THR A 629 -46.92 2.92 30.44
CA THR A 629 -45.86 2.99 29.42
C THR A 629 -44.94 4.16 29.71
N ARG A 630 -43.62 3.92 29.73
CA ARG A 630 -42.61 4.97 29.94
C ARG A 630 -42.79 6.10 28.93
N PRO A 631 -42.62 7.37 29.36
CA PRO A 631 -42.73 8.52 28.48
C PRO A 631 -41.59 8.53 27.44
N GLU A 632 -41.88 8.97 26.22
CA GLU A 632 -40.85 9.15 25.20
C GLU A 632 -39.92 10.32 25.55
N ILE A 633 -38.62 10.03 25.66
CA ILE A 633 -37.55 11.00 25.95
C ILE A 633 -37.38 12.01 24.80
N GLY A 634 -37.81 11.66 23.59
CA GLY A 634 -37.74 12.50 22.39
C GLY A 634 -36.32 12.92 22.00
N HIS A 635 -36.24 13.85 21.05
CA HIS A 635 -34.98 14.40 20.54
C HIS A 635 -34.84 15.88 20.92
N PHE A 636 -33.61 16.36 21.06
CA PHE A 636 -33.31 17.69 21.58
C PHE A 636 -32.70 18.62 20.52
N VAL A 637 -32.97 19.92 20.67
CA VAL A 637 -32.40 20.99 19.84
C VAL A 637 -31.62 21.93 20.74
N PHE A 638 -30.30 22.03 20.54
CA PHE A 638 -29.42 22.93 21.27
C PHE A 638 -29.17 24.19 20.45
N ARG A 639 -29.66 25.34 20.91
CA ARG A 639 -29.54 26.62 20.20
C ARG A 639 -28.56 27.54 20.92
N GLY A 640 -27.55 28.06 20.23
CA GLY A 640 -26.64 29.05 20.81
C GLY A 640 -25.35 29.21 20.03
N SER A 641 -24.60 30.28 20.29
CA SER A 641 -23.35 30.60 19.60
C SER A 641 -22.23 29.58 19.90
N PRO A 642 -21.14 29.56 19.12
CA PRO A 642 -19.98 28.72 19.38
C PRO A 642 -19.41 28.91 20.79
N GLY A 643 -18.96 27.82 21.39
CA GLY A 643 -18.27 27.84 22.69
C GLY A 643 -19.15 28.06 23.92
N THR A 644 -20.48 28.04 23.79
CA THR A 644 -21.42 28.12 24.94
C THR A 644 -21.57 26.82 25.75
N GLY A 645 -20.91 25.72 25.34
CA GLY A 645 -20.89 24.46 26.10
C GLY A 645 -21.80 23.33 25.58
N LYS A 646 -22.45 23.49 24.41
CA LYS A 646 -23.39 22.52 23.81
C LYS A 646 -22.87 21.08 23.78
N THR A 647 -21.68 20.85 23.24
CA THR A 647 -21.06 19.52 23.14
C THR A 647 -20.73 18.92 24.51
N THR A 648 -20.20 19.74 25.42
CA THR A 648 -19.89 19.33 26.80
C THR A 648 -21.16 18.86 27.53
N VAL A 649 -22.27 19.56 27.33
CA VAL A 649 -23.56 19.18 27.91
C VAL A 649 -24.11 17.90 27.30
N ALA A 650 -24.02 17.73 25.98
CA ALA A 650 -24.49 16.50 25.32
C ALA A 650 -23.81 15.25 25.91
N ARG A 651 -22.54 15.37 26.29
CA ARG A 651 -21.78 14.31 26.95
C ARG A 651 -22.29 13.98 28.35
N VAL A 652 -22.48 15.00 29.19
CA VAL A 652 -23.06 14.81 30.53
C VAL A 652 -24.48 14.28 30.44
N MET A 653 -25.25 14.75 29.46
CA MET A 653 -26.62 14.30 29.21
C MET A 653 -26.69 12.81 28.84
N ALA A 654 -25.75 12.28 28.05
CA ALA A 654 -25.69 10.85 27.75
C ALA A 654 -25.49 10.00 29.02
N GLN A 655 -24.67 10.47 29.97
CA GLN A 655 -24.45 9.82 31.26
C GLN A 655 -25.71 9.86 32.13
N ILE A 656 -26.38 11.01 32.20
CA ILE A 656 -27.60 11.19 32.99
C ILE A 656 -28.74 10.32 32.45
N LEU A 657 -28.95 10.32 31.13
CA LEU A 657 -30.02 9.53 30.51
C LEU A 657 -29.75 8.02 30.63
N HIS A 658 -28.48 7.58 30.58
CA HIS A 658 -28.15 6.20 30.86
C HIS A 658 -28.42 5.82 32.33
N ALA A 659 -28.02 6.66 33.29
CA ALA A 659 -28.30 6.44 34.71
C ALA A 659 -29.80 6.40 35.03
N MET A 660 -30.60 7.14 34.26
CA MET A 660 -32.07 7.09 34.31
C MET A 660 -32.68 5.87 33.58
N SER A 661 -31.85 4.95 33.05
CA SER A 661 -32.27 3.81 32.22
C SER A 661 -33.07 4.22 30.97
N ALA A 662 -32.82 5.43 30.48
CA ALA A 662 -33.41 6.04 29.31
C ALA A 662 -32.59 5.73 28.04
N LEU A 663 -31.27 5.55 28.19
CA LEU A 663 -30.35 5.05 27.15
C LEU A 663 -29.77 3.70 27.57
N GLY A 664 -29.52 2.83 26.59
CA GLY A 664 -28.86 1.53 26.83
C GLY A 664 -27.37 1.66 27.15
N THR A 665 -26.73 2.77 26.76
CA THR A 665 -25.29 3.04 26.96
C THR A 665 -25.05 4.53 27.23
N THR A 666 -23.88 4.87 27.80
CA THR A 666 -23.39 6.25 27.91
C THR A 666 -22.72 6.76 26.62
N LYS A 667 -22.77 5.99 25.53
CA LYS A 667 -22.03 6.28 24.30
C LYS A 667 -22.51 7.58 23.67
N LEU A 668 -21.59 8.51 23.42
CA LEU A 668 -21.82 9.75 22.68
C LEU A 668 -21.11 9.64 21.33
N VAL A 669 -21.84 9.82 20.24
CA VAL A 669 -21.27 9.95 18.88
C VAL A 669 -21.42 11.40 18.45
N GLU A 670 -20.30 12.07 18.21
CA GLU A 670 -20.26 13.47 17.75
C GLU A 670 -20.02 13.50 16.23
N THR A 671 -20.79 14.31 15.51
CA THR A 671 -20.67 14.53 14.06
C THR A 671 -21.10 15.95 13.71
N SER A 672 -20.74 16.49 12.54
CA SER A 672 -21.29 17.74 12.03
C SER A 672 -22.36 17.53 10.96
N GLY A 673 -23.15 18.56 10.66
CA GLY A 673 -24.09 18.55 9.53
C GLY A 673 -23.40 18.31 8.18
N LEU A 674 -22.17 18.80 7.98
CA LEU A 674 -21.39 18.58 6.75
C LEU A 674 -20.93 17.13 6.63
N ASP A 675 -20.49 16.51 7.73
CA ASP A 675 -20.01 15.12 7.74
C ASP A 675 -21.10 14.12 7.33
N LEU A 676 -22.36 14.48 7.54
CA LEU A 676 -23.52 13.67 7.17
C LEU A 676 -23.96 13.85 5.72
N THR A 677 -23.40 14.83 4.99
CA THR A 677 -23.68 15.07 3.58
C THR A 677 -22.67 14.38 2.66
N GLY A 678 -23.16 13.73 1.60
CA GLY A 678 -22.34 13.10 0.56
C GLY A 678 -21.87 14.11 -0.48
N GLU A 679 -20.78 13.79 -1.17
CA GLU A 679 -20.28 14.57 -2.32
C GLU A 679 -20.96 14.13 -3.64
N TYR A 680 -21.48 12.90 -3.66
CA TYR A 680 -22.16 12.28 -4.80
C TYR A 680 -23.48 11.60 -4.37
N LEU A 681 -24.40 11.43 -5.33
CA LEU A 681 -25.73 10.83 -5.15
C LEU A 681 -25.65 9.43 -4.50
N GLY A 682 -26.38 9.23 -3.38
CA GLY A 682 -26.48 7.95 -2.67
C GLY A 682 -25.47 7.73 -1.53
N GLN A 683 -24.44 8.57 -1.41
CA GLN A 683 -23.43 8.47 -0.34
C GLN A 683 -23.95 9.02 1.01
N THR A 684 -24.77 10.07 0.98
CA THR A 684 -25.37 10.72 2.17
C THR A 684 -26.08 9.71 3.07
N LYS A 685 -26.91 8.84 2.48
CA LYS A 685 -27.66 7.83 3.23
C LYS A 685 -26.74 6.86 3.98
N ILE A 686 -25.62 6.49 3.38
CA ILE A 686 -24.64 5.57 3.99
C ILE A 686 -24.00 6.25 5.19
N LYS A 687 -23.46 7.48 5.02
CA LYS A 687 -22.83 8.25 6.11
C LYS A 687 -23.77 8.48 7.30
N VAL A 688 -25.03 8.81 7.03
CA VAL A 688 -26.05 8.96 8.07
C VAL A 688 -26.34 7.63 8.77
N THR A 689 -26.46 6.53 8.01
CA THR A 689 -26.73 5.20 8.58
C THR A 689 -25.57 4.69 9.43
N GLU A 690 -24.33 4.89 9.00
CA GLU A 690 -23.13 4.55 9.78
C GLU A 690 -23.14 5.25 11.13
N LYS A 691 -23.39 6.57 11.15
CA LYS A 691 -23.45 7.34 12.41
C LYS A 691 -24.61 6.94 13.30
N LEU A 692 -25.76 6.55 12.74
CA LEU A 692 -26.90 6.01 13.50
C LEU A 692 -26.60 4.64 14.10
N VAL A 693 -25.94 3.74 13.36
CA VAL A 693 -25.50 2.43 13.85
C VAL A 693 -24.45 2.59 14.93
N GLU A 694 -23.51 3.52 14.73
CA GLU A 694 -22.50 3.86 15.72
C GLU A 694 -23.13 4.35 17.03
N ALA A 695 -24.17 5.19 16.96
CA ALA A 695 -24.84 5.77 18.11
C ALA A 695 -25.93 4.89 18.73
N LYS A 696 -26.14 3.67 18.23
CA LYS A 696 -27.23 2.78 18.65
C LYS A 696 -27.25 2.56 20.17
N GLY A 697 -28.39 2.84 20.79
CA GLY A 697 -28.59 2.73 22.25
C GLY A 697 -27.88 3.81 23.08
N GLY A 698 -27.25 4.80 22.44
CA GLY A 698 -26.59 5.94 23.06
C GLY A 698 -27.15 7.28 22.55
N LEU A 699 -26.31 8.31 22.52
CA LEU A 699 -26.67 9.66 22.09
C LEU A 699 -25.89 10.05 20.82
N LEU A 700 -26.60 10.46 19.77
CA LEU A 700 -26.03 11.05 18.55
C LEU A 700 -26.11 12.58 18.64
N PHE A 701 -24.96 13.26 18.65
CA PHE A 701 -24.85 14.71 18.67
C PHE A 701 -24.39 15.23 17.30
N ILE A 702 -25.23 16.06 16.66
CA ILE A 702 -24.98 16.66 15.35
C ILE A 702 -24.77 18.17 15.54
N ASP A 703 -23.52 18.62 15.47
CA ASP A 703 -23.20 20.06 15.51
C ASP A 703 -23.38 20.72 14.13
N GLU A 704 -23.61 22.03 14.14
CA GLU A 704 -23.91 22.81 12.92
C GLU A 704 -24.99 22.15 12.03
N ALA A 705 -26.01 21.57 12.66
CA ALA A 705 -27.01 20.75 11.99
C ALA A 705 -27.78 21.53 10.92
N TYR A 706 -27.89 22.87 11.04
CA TYR A 706 -28.53 23.73 10.05
C TYR A 706 -27.91 23.65 8.65
N GLU A 707 -26.67 23.15 8.51
CA GLU A 707 -26.06 22.83 7.22
C GLU A 707 -26.84 21.73 6.45
N LEU A 708 -27.48 20.80 7.15
CA LEU A 708 -28.39 19.81 6.56
C LEU A 708 -29.61 20.46 5.90
N GLY A 709 -29.95 21.68 6.29
CA GLY A 709 -31.00 22.46 5.65
C GLY A 709 -30.61 23.00 4.27
N LYS A 710 -29.34 22.89 3.85
CA LYS A 710 -28.82 23.48 2.61
C LYS A 710 -28.56 22.39 1.55
N GLY A 711 -28.98 22.66 0.30
CA GLY A 711 -28.73 21.78 -0.84
C GLY A 711 -29.55 20.48 -0.85
N MET A 712 -29.47 19.73 -1.97
CA MET A 712 -30.26 18.50 -2.18
C MET A 712 -29.77 17.32 -1.32
N TYR A 713 -28.48 17.26 -1.03
CA TYR A 713 -27.89 16.20 -0.19
C TYR A 713 -28.28 16.35 1.28
N GLY A 714 -28.49 17.58 1.76
CA GLY A 714 -29.01 17.83 3.09
C GLY A 714 -30.44 17.30 3.28
N GLU A 715 -31.30 17.40 2.26
CA GLU A 715 -32.66 16.84 2.30
C GLU A 715 -32.68 15.32 2.42
N GLU A 716 -31.77 14.63 1.73
CA GLU A 716 -31.58 13.19 1.83
C GLU A 716 -31.13 12.78 3.25
N ALA A 717 -30.20 13.53 3.86
CA ALA A 717 -29.77 13.31 5.23
C ALA A 717 -30.91 13.51 6.24
N MET A 718 -31.65 14.61 6.13
CA MET A 718 -32.81 14.91 6.98
C MET A 718 -33.89 13.82 6.88
N THR A 719 -34.19 13.36 5.66
CA THR A 719 -35.18 12.30 5.42
C THR A 719 -34.73 10.97 6.04
N THR A 720 -33.44 10.66 5.93
CA THR A 720 -32.86 9.44 6.51
C THR A 720 -32.89 9.48 8.04
N LEU A 721 -32.58 10.63 8.66
CA LEU A 721 -32.71 10.81 10.12
C LEU A 721 -34.17 10.64 10.58
N VAL A 722 -35.14 11.20 9.84
CA VAL A 722 -36.57 11.04 10.15
C VAL A 722 -37.01 9.58 10.07
N ALA A 723 -36.55 8.85 9.05
CA ALA A 723 -36.84 7.42 8.89
C ALA A 723 -36.27 6.60 10.06
N ALA A 724 -35.04 6.89 10.48
CA ALA A 724 -34.39 6.23 11.60
C ALA A 724 -35.11 6.45 12.93
N MET A 725 -35.68 7.64 13.16
CA MET A 725 -36.47 7.94 14.38
C MET A 725 -37.77 7.12 14.47
N THR A 726 -38.24 6.55 13.37
CA THR A 726 -39.43 5.67 13.35
C THR A 726 -39.09 4.18 13.30
N ASP A 727 -37.83 3.84 13.10
CA ASP A 727 -37.39 2.46 12.96
C ASP A 727 -37.14 1.83 14.35
N PRO A 728 -37.80 0.70 14.67
CA PRO A 728 -37.60 -0.02 15.93
C PRO A 728 -36.14 -0.41 16.20
N VAL A 729 -35.30 -0.53 15.16
CA VAL A 729 -33.88 -0.88 15.29
C VAL A 729 -33.10 0.18 16.07
N TYR A 730 -33.51 1.45 16.01
CA TYR A 730 -32.89 2.57 16.72
C TYR A 730 -33.68 3.00 17.97
N ALA A 731 -34.63 2.16 18.43
CA ALA A 731 -35.36 2.42 19.66
C ALA A 731 -34.40 2.54 20.87
N GLY A 732 -34.64 3.53 21.73
CA GLY A 732 -33.79 3.79 22.90
C GLY A 732 -32.52 4.61 22.60
N MET A 733 -32.44 5.26 21.44
CA MET A 733 -31.41 6.24 21.09
C MET A 733 -31.96 7.66 21.19
N VAL A 734 -31.13 8.62 21.60
CA VAL A 734 -31.46 10.06 21.60
C VAL A 734 -30.62 10.78 20.57
N ILE A 735 -31.23 11.73 19.85
CA ILE A 735 -30.55 12.55 18.84
C ILE A 735 -30.62 13.99 19.33
N VAL A 736 -29.47 14.68 19.30
CA VAL A 736 -29.34 16.07 19.67
C VAL A 736 -28.77 16.82 18.47
N ILE A 737 -29.51 17.81 17.98
CA ILE A 737 -29.06 18.69 16.89
C ILE A 737 -28.70 20.06 17.46
N ALA A 738 -27.56 20.61 17.07
CA ALA A 738 -27.05 21.86 17.59
C ALA A 738 -26.78 22.89 16.48
N GLY A 739 -26.99 24.17 16.77
CA GLY A 739 -26.74 25.25 15.82
C GLY A 739 -27.19 26.63 16.27
N TYR A 740 -27.12 27.62 15.37
CA TYR A 740 -27.57 28.97 15.65
C TYR A 740 -29.10 29.05 15.71
N PRO A 741 -29.70 29.85 16.63
CA PRO A 741 -31.15 29.87 16.82
C PRO A 741 -31.94 30.11 15.53
N LYS A 742 -31.56 31.13 14.74
CA LYS A 742 -32.25 31.50 13.49
C LYS A 742 -32.13 30.42 12.42
N ASP A 743 -30.94 29.84 12.26
CA ASP A 743 -30.68 28.84 11.21
C ASP A 743 -31.33 27.49 11.52
N MET A 744 -31.38 27.11 12.80
CA MET A 744 -32.09 25.92 13.26
C MET A 744 -33.59 26.03 13.03
N ASP A 745 -34.19 27.20 13.31
CA ASP A 745 -35.61 27.44 13.03
C ASP A 745 -35.91 27.35 11.53
N VAL A 746 -35.02 27.88 10.67
CA VAL A 746 -35.15 27.75 9.21
C VAL A 746 -35.07 26.29 8.76
N MET A 747 -34.08 25.54 9.25
CA MET A 747 -33.91 24.12 8.91
C MET A 747 -35.13 23.28 9.34
N LEU A 748 -35.57 23.41 10.60
CA LEU A 748 -36.69 22.63 11.13
C LEU A 748 -37.99 22.92 10.36
N ASN A 749 -38.21 24.16 9.92
CA ASN A 749 -39.37 24.52 9.13
C ASN A 749 -39.35 23.96 7.70
N ARG A 750 -38.20 23.52 7.17
CA ARG A 750 -38.11 22.88 5.83
C ARG A 750 -38.63 21.45 5.83
N ASN A 751 -38.49 20.73 6.94
CA ASN A 751 -38.94 19.33 7.03
C ASN A 751 -39.94 19.16 8.19
N ALA A 752 -41.22 19.03 7.84
CA ALA A 752 -42.29 18.83 8.81
C ALA A 752 -42.07 17.58 9.70
N GLY A 753 -41.37 16.56 9.21
CA GLY A 753 -41.02 15.34 9.94
C GLY A 753 -39.93 15.53 11.00
N LEU A 754 -38.98 16.45 10.79
CA LEU A 754 -38.03 16.85 11.82
C LEU A 754 -38.71 17.74 12.86
N LYS A 755 -39.49 18.74 12.41
CA LYS A 755 -40.19 19.67 13.31
C LYS A 755 -41.11 18.98 14.30
N SER A 756 -41.75 17.87 13.91
CA SER A 756 -42.65 17.12 14.81
C SER A 756 -41.91 16.24 15.82
N ARG A 757 -40.66 15.84 15.57
CA ARG A 757 -39.89 14.90 16.40
C ARG A 757 -38.88 15.59 17.33
N PHE A 758 -38.41 16.78 16.95
CA PHE A 758 -37.54 17.64 17.76
C PHE A 758 -38.38 18.69 18.50
N THR A 759 -38.93 18.30 19.66
CA THR A 759 -39.87 19.15 20.42
C THR A 759 -39.24 19.80 21.66
N ARG A 760 -38.04 19.36 22.08
CA ARG A 760 -37.35 19.85 23.28
C ARG A 760 -36.21 20.81 22.90
N PHE A 761 -36.45 22.11 23.06
CA PHE A 761 -35.47 23.16 22.77
C PHE A 761 -34.73 23.59 24.03
N ILE A 762 -33.41 23.71 23.91
CA ILE A 762 -32.52 24.21 24.96
C ILE A 762 -31.75 25.40 24.41
N ASP A 763 -31.84 26.54 25.09
CA ASP A 763 -31.13 27.76 24.72
C ASP A 763 -29.86 27.93 25.55
N PHE A 764 -28.75 28.11 24.84
CA PHE A 764 -27.43 28.38 25.38
C PHE A 764 -27.08 29.85 25.08
N PRO A 765 -27.42 30.79 25.98
CA PRO A 765 -27.11 32.20 25.78
C PRO A 765 -25.59 32.44 25.76
N ASP A 766 -25.19 33.52 25.10
CA ASP A 766 -23.82 34.00 25.19
C ASP A 766 -23.46 34.35 26.63
N TRP A 767 -22.20 34.11 27.00
CA TRP A 767 -21.68 34.37 28.32
C TRP A 767 -21.61 35.88 28.59
N GLU A 768 -21.95 36.27 29.81
CA GLU A 768 -21.65 37.58 30.36
C GLU A 768 -20.21 37.64 30.90
N ALA A 769 -19.70 38.85 31.19
CA ALA A 769 -18.34 38.98 31.68
C ALA A 769 -18.17 38.30 33.06
N GLU A 770 -19.22 38.36 33.88
CA GLU A 770 -19.32 37.68 35.16
C GLU A 770 -19.23 36.14 34.98
N ASP A 771 -19.78 35.61 33.89
CA ASP A 771 -19.76 34.18 33.58
C ASP A 771 -18.34 33.66 33.30
N GLY A 772 -17.55 34.45 32.58
CA GLY A 772 -16.14 34.16 32.32
C GLY A 772 -15.30 34.15 33.60
N VAL A 773 -15.53 35.11 34.51
CA VAL A 773 -14.81 35.20 35.79
C VAL A 773 -15.16 34.04 36.71
N ALA A 774 -16.45 33.74 36.87
CA ALA A 774 -16.91 32.62 37.71
C ALA A 774 -16.35 31.26 37.23
N PHE A 775 -16.22 31.07 35.91
CA PHE A 775 -15.57 29.88 35.35
C PHE A 775 -14.08 29.79 35.75
N LEU A 776 -13.35 30.90 35.72
CA LEU A 776 -11.93 30.94 36.12
C LEU A 776 -11.75 30.71 37.62
N GLU A 777 -12.65 31.24 38.45
CA GLU A 777 -12.66 30.99 39.90
C GLU A 777 -12.84 29.50 40.20
N ALA A 778 -13.86 28.86 39.63
CA ALA A 778 -14.09 27.43 39.82
C ALA A 778 -12.91 26.57 39.34
N LYS A 779 -12.24 26.99 38.26
CA LYS A 779 -11.00 26.38 37.76
C LYS A 779 -9.83 26.54 38.74
N ALA A 780 -9.69 27.73 39.32
CA ALA A 780 -8.64 28.06 40.27
C ALA A 780 -8.80 27.25 41.56
N ASP A 781 -10.02 27.17 42.10
CA ASP A 781 -10.35 26.37 43.28
C ASP A 781 -10.04 24.88 43.06
N LYS A 782 -10.38 24.32 41.89
CA LYS A 782 -10.11 22.92 41.56
C LYS A 782 -8.61 22.61 41.41
N THR A 783 -7.79 23.61 41.12
CA THR A 783 -6.35 23.46 40.88
C THR A 783 -5.49 23.99 42.03
N ASP A 784 -6.09 24.31 43.18
CA ASP A 784 -5.43 24.87 44.36
C ASP A 784 -4.65 26.16 44.04
N ILE A 785 -5.21 27.01 43.18
CA ILE A 785 -4.65 28.30 42.77
C ILE A 785 -5.55 29.42 43.29
N THR A 786 -4.97 30.42 43.96
CA THR A 786 -5.70 31.59 44.46
C THR A 786 -5.66 32.75 43.46
N LEU A 787 -6.81 33.37 43.18
CA LEU A 787 -6.84 34.65 42.44
C LEU A 787 -6.54 35.79 43.42
N GLY A 788 -5.43 36.49 43.21
CA GLY A 788 -4.95 37.57 44.08
C GLY A 788 -5.84 38.83 44.05
N HIS A 789 -5.64 39.71 45.02
CA HIS A 789 -6.45 40.93 45.16
C HIS A 789 -6.34 41.81 43.90
N GLY A 790 -7.49 42.07 43.26
CA GLY A 790 -7.58 42.88 42.03
C GLY A 790 -7.53 42.09 40.71
N ALA A 791 -7.11 40.82 40.72
CA ALA A 791 -7.07 39.99 39.51
C ALA A 791 -8.48 39.75 38.93
N GLN A 792 -9.47 39.48 39.78
CA GLN A 792 -10.88 39.32 39.36
C GLN A 792 -11.42 40.54 38.60
N SER A 793 -11.10 41.75 39.05
CA SER A 793 -11.55 42.99 38.41
C SER A 793 -10.91 43.19 37.03
N VAL A 794 -9.63 42.82 36.88
CA VAL A 794 -8.93 42.84 35.59
C VAL A 794 -9.52 41.80 34.63
N LEU A 795 -9.78 40.59 35.11
CA LEU A 795 -10.42 39.52 34.33
C LEU A 795 -11.83 39.90 33.87
N HIS A 796 -12.62 40.52 34.75
CA HIS A 796 -13.95 41.03 34.41
C HIS A 796 -13.88 42.05 33.28
N GLN A 797 -13.02 43.07 33.41
CA GLN A 797 -12.85 44.11 32.41
C GLN A 797 -12.38 43.52 31.06
N MET A 798 -11.48 42.54 31.09
CA MET A 798 -11.02 41.84 29.90
C MET A 798 -12.16 41.08 29.21
N PHE A 799 -13.03 40.36 29.94
CA PHE A 799 -14.18 39.70 29.31
C PHE A 799 -15.20 40.69 28.74
N VAL A 800 -15.40 41.85 29.38
CA VAL A 800 -16.21 42.95 28.83
C VAL A 800 -15.64 43.42 27.48
N GLU A 801 -14.32 43.53 27.36
CA GLU A 801 -13.67 43.90 26.10
C GLU A 801 -13.73 42.79 25.04
N LEU A 802 -13.48 41.53 25.43
CA LEU A 802 -13.56 40.38 24.53
C LEU A 802 -14.95 40.22 23.92
N LYS A 803 -16.00 40.47 24.69
CA LYS A 803 -17.40 40.42 24.21
C LYS A 803 -17.72 41.49 23.17
N ARG A 804 -17.01 42.62 23.18
CA ARG A 804 -17.18 43.71 22.19
C ARG A 804 -16.49 43.43 20.86
N LEU A 805 -15.58 42.45 20.81
CA LEU A 805 -14.84 42.08 19.62
C LEU A 805 -15.62 41.03 18.81
N ASP A 806 -15.51 41.12 17.48
CA ASP A 806 -16.05 40.11 16.57
C ASP A 806 -15.34 38.75 16.82
N GLY A 807 -16.12 37.66 16.93
CA GLY A 807 -15.58 36.32 17.15
C GLY A 807 -15.34 35.94 18.62
N PHE A 808 -16.05 36.57 19.56
CA PHE A 808 -16.10 36.09 20.95
C PHE A 808 -16.60 34.64 21.02
N GLY A 809 -15.78 33.76 21.58
CA GLY A 809 -15.96 32.31 21.63
C GLY A 809 -16.47 31.77 22.97
N ASN A 810 -17.06 32.61 23.82
CA ASN A 810 -17.64 32.23 25.11
C ASN A 810 -16.67 31.39 25.98
N GLY A 811 -17.06 30.17 26.38
CA GLY A 811 -16.23 29.28 27.19
C GLY A 811 -14.91 28.84 26.53
N ARG A 812 -14.81 28.87 25.19
CA ARG A 812 -13.52 28.62 24.51
C ARG A 812 -12.52 29.75 24.80
N ASP A 813 -12.99 31.00 24.85
CA ASP A 813 -12.16 32.13 25.24
C ASP A 813 -11.80 32.08 26.72
N ALA A 814 -12.73 31.68 27.59
CA ALA A 814 -12.42 31.50 29.01
C ALA A 814 -11.35 30.40 29.25
N VAL A 815 -11.39 29.30 28.51
CA VAL A 815 -10.33 28.27 28.56
C VAL A 815 -9.01 28.80 28.03
N ARG A 816 -9.01 29.63 26.99
CA ARG A 816 -7.80 30.27 26.45
C ARG A 816 -7.20 31.24 27.45
N VAL A 817 -8.02 32.09 28.04
CA VAL A 817 -7.66 32.99 29.14
C VAL A 817 -7.01 32.21 30.29
N TRP A 818 -7.62 31.10 30.72
CA TRP A 818 -7.03 30.25 31.78
C TRP A 818 -5.64 29.71 31.44
N LYS A 819 -5.42 29.32 30.17
CA LYS A 819 -4.09 28.86 29.73
C LYS A 819 -3.07 29.99 29.76
N GLU A 820 -3.43 31.15 29.25
CA GLU A 820 -2.57 32.32 29.22
C GLU A 820 -2.21 32.80 30.64
N LEU A 821 -3.20 32.82 31.55
CA LEU A 821 -2.97 33.14 32.97
C LEU A 821 -1.95 32.20 33.62
N GLN A 822 -2.01 30.90 33.31
CA GLN A 822 -1.03 29.94 33.82
C GLN A 822 0.36 30.18 33.23
N GLN A 823 0.47 30.59 31.96
CA GLN A 823 1.74 30.91 31.32
C GLN A 823 2.36 32.17 31.91
N CYS A 824 1.60 33.26 32.03
CA CYS A 824 2.06 34.50 32.66
C CYS A 824 2.50 34.25 34.12
N ARG A 825 1.71 33.49 34.89
CA ARG A 825 2.08 33.07 36.24
C ARG A 825 3.36 32.24 36.24
N ALA A 826 3.47 31.22 35.37
CA ALA A 826 4.64 30.35 35.32
C ALA A 826 5.92 31.14 34.99
N GLN A 827 5.82 32.10 34.06
CA GLN A 827 6.92 32.99 33.72
C GLN A 827 7.31 33.88 34.90
N ARG A 828 6.35 34.51 35.58
CA ARG A 828 6.62 35.30 36.78
C ARG A 828 7.24 34.47 37.90
N VAL A 829 6.72 33.27 38.18
CA VAL A 829 7.22 32.36 39.22
C VAL A 829 8.63 31.85 38.91
N PHE A 830 8.95 31.68 37.62
CA PHE A 830 10.31 31.34 37.18
C PHE A 830 11.29 32.49 37.43
N ASP A 831 10.88 33.73 37.12
CA ASP A 831 11.71 34.92 37.31
C ASP A 831 11.85 35.33 38.79
N SER A 832 10.80 35.12 39.60
CA SER A 832 10.79 35.36 41.05
C SER A 832 9.87 34.34 41.76
N PRO A 833 10.40 33.44 42.61
CA PRO A 833 9.64 32.35 43.24
C PRO A 833 8.77 32.80 44.44
N GLU A 834 8.12 33.96 44.32
CA GLU A 834 7.14 34.48 45.29
C GLU A 834 5.71 34.20 44.82
N GLU A 835 4.79 33.96 45.77
CA GLU A 835 3.36 33.73 45.50
C GLU A 835 3.08 32.64 44.44
N VAL A 836 3.77 31.50 44.55
CA VAL A 836 3.81 30.39 43.57
C VAL A 836 2.42 29.87 43.17
N ARG A 837 1.45 29.88 44.09
CA ARG A 837 0.07 29.42 43.86
C ARG A 837 -0.95 30.55 43.68
N THR A 838 -0.51 31.78 43.45
CA THR A 838 -1.40 32.94 43.25
C THR A 838 -1.29 33.47 41.83
N VAL A 839 -2.42 33.81 41.22
CA VAL A 839 -2.47 34.61 39.99
C VAL A 839 -2.67 36.07 40.40
N THR A 840 -1.70 36.92 40.10
CA THR A 840 -1.74 38.34 40.49
C THR A 840 -2.55 39.19 39.49
N ALA A 841 -2.84 40.44 39.84
CA ALA A 841 -3.47 41.37 38.91
C ALA A 841 -2.58 41.69 37.69
N GLU A 842 -1.25 41.63 37.86
CA GLU A 842 -0.28 41.81 36.77
C GLU A 842 -0.29 40.62 35.80
N ASP A 843 -0.35 39.39 36.32
CA ASP A 843 -0.51 38.17 35.52
C ASP A 843 -1.79 38.26 34.66
N ALA A 844 -2.89 38.72 35.28
CA ALA A 844 -4.18 38.90 34.61
C ALA A 844 -4.17 40.02 33.55
N ALA A 845 -3.47 41.13 33.82
CA ALA A 845 -3.34 42.24 32.87
C ALA A 845 -2.51 41.83 31.65
N MET A 846 -1.37 41.14 31.89
CA MET A 846 -0.50 40.65 30.82
C MET A 846 -1.22 39.63 29.93
N ALA A 847 -1.93 38.67 30.53
CA ALA A 847 -2.75 37.72 29.78
C ALA A 847 -3.84 38.43 28.96
N GLY A 848 -4.48 39.46 29.53
CA GLY A 848 -5.46 40.27 28.84
C GLY A 848 -4.89 41.02 27.64
N ASP A 849 -3.74 41.66 27.80
CA ASP A 849 -3.06 42.39 26.74
C ASP A 849 -2.66 41.45 25.58
N ILE A 850 -2.13 40.27 25.88
CA ILE A 850 -1.76 39.27 24.85
C ILE A 850 -3.00 38.83 24.06
N ILE A 851 -4.09 38.48 24.76
CA ILE A 851 -5.30 37.96 24.12
C ILE A 851 -6.02 39.04 23.32
N LEU A 852 -6.08 40.27 23.84
CA LEU A 852 -6.73 41.40 23.18
C LEU A 852 -5.89 41.93 22.00
N ALA A 853 -4.55 42.02 22.14
CA ALA A 853 -3.67 42.44 21.06
C ALA A 853 -3.72 41.48 19.87
N ALA A 854 -3.85 40.17 20.11
CA ALA A 854 -4.02 39.18 19.07
C ALA A 854 -5.34 39.32 18.28
N ARG A 855 -6.32 40.09 18.79
CA ARG A 855 -7.65 40.28 18.18
C ARG A 855 -7.92 41.71 17.69
N ARG A 856 -7.11 42.69 18.08
CA ARG A 856 -7.21 44.05 17.56
C ARG A 856 -6.48 44.15 16.21
N PRO A 857 -7.05 44.79 15.18
CA PRO A 857 -6.30 45.12 13.97
C PRO A 857 -5.15 46.09 14.32
N PRO A 858 -3.99 46.02 13.65
CA PRO A 858 -2.85 46.89 13.97
C PRO A 858 -3.21 48.37 13.75
N ASP A 859 -2.99 49.19 14.77
CA ASP A 859 -3.27 50.63 14.76
C ASP A 859 -2.49 51.36 13.65
N ARG A 860 -3.20 52.21 12.88
CA ARG A 860 -2.58 53.27 12.08
C ARG A 860 -2.48 54.54 12.94
N PRO A 861 -1.44 55.39 12.78
CA PRO A 861 -1.38 56.66 13.49
C PRO A 861 -2.50 57.59 13.02
N VAL A 862 -3.26 58.10 14.00
CA VAL A 862 -4.27 59.14 13.83
C VAL A 862 -3.56 60.48 13.60
N LEU A 863 -3.70 61.06 12.41
CA LEU A 863 -3.40 62.47 12.17
C LEU A 863 -4.54 63.31 12.74
N SER A 864 -4.26 64.02 13.83
CA SER A 864 -5.12 65.04 14.43
C SER A 864 -5.32 66.22 13.47
N GLN A 865 -6.56 66.65 13.31
CA GLN A 865 -6.91 67.87 12.58
C GLN A 865 -6.49 69.12 13.34
N SER A 866 -5.78 70.03 12.69
CA SER A 866 -6.08 71.46 12.74
C SER A 866 -5.24 72.27 11.74
N SER A 867 -5.95 73.01 10.88
CA SER A 867 -5.66 74.33 10.26
C SER A 867 -5.68 74.33 8.73
N VAL A 868 -6.77 74.87 8.19
CA VAL A 868 -6.97 75.27 6.79
C VAL A 868 -6.04 76.46 6.48
N PRO A 869 -5.48 76.55 5.26
CA PRO A 869 -5.95 77.62 4.39
C PRO A 869 -6.25 77.17 2.95
N SER A 870 -7.29 77.82 2.42
CA SER A 870 -7.68 78.05 1.04
C SER A 870 -6.58 78.02 -0.03
N ASP A 871 -6.84 77.38 -1.18
CA ASP A 871 -7.16 78.16 -2.39
C ASP A 871 -7.78 77.34 -3.53
N ASN A 872 -8.75 78.01 -4.18
CA ASN A 872 -9.44 77.60 -5.40
C ASN A 872 -8.52 77.70 -6.63
N THR A 873 -8.53 76.71 -7.53
CA THR A 873 -8.58 76.90 -9.01
C THR A 873 -8.75 75.53 -9.71
N MET A 874 -9.83 75.31 -10.47
CA MET A 874 -9.87 75.26 -11.96
C MET A 874 -8.88 74.26 -12.59
N VAL A 875 -9.17 73.36 -13.54
CA VAL A 875 -10.17 73.22 -14.62
C VAL A 875 -9.97 71.78 -15.15
N ARG A 876 -11.02 70.95 -15.26
CA ARG A 876 -11.79 70.59 -16.47
C ARG A 876 -11.09 69.66 -17.50
N THR A 877 -11.77 68.54 -17.77
CA THR A 877 -11.96 67.85 -19.09
C THR A 877 -10.72 67.25 -19.80
N GLN A 878 -10.74 66.11 -20.48
CA GLN A 878 -11.82 65.43 -21.22
C GLN A 878 -11.43 63.98 -21.57
N ASP A 879 -12.47 63.25 -21.95
CA ASP A 879 -12.61 61.87 -22.36
C ASP A 879 -11.90 61.48 -23.69
N ARG A 880 -11.65 60.18 -23.83
CA ARG A 880 -11.92 59.28 -25.00
C ARG A 880 -10.87 58.90 -26.07
N HIS A 881 -10.85 57.55 -26.24
CA HIS A 881 -10.67 56.70 -27.43
C HIS A 881 -9.22 56.38 -27.87
N SER A 882 -8.79 55.13 -27.65
CA SER A 882 -8.79 53.97 -28.59
C SER A 882 -7.73 54.14 -29.68
N SER A 883 -6.82 53.23 -30.00
CA SER A 883 -6.82 51.77 -30.00
C SER A 883 -5.36 51.30 -30.20
N GLN A 884 -5.10 50.00 -30.00
CA GLN A 884 -4.10 49.23 -30.76
C GLN A 884 -2.74 49.88 -31.04
N THR A 885 -1.74 49.63 -30.17
CA THR A 885 -0.33 49.41 -30.53
C THR A 885 0.53 49.31 -29.27
N VAL A 886 0.59 48.12 -28.65
CA VAL A 886 1.81 47.63 -27.98
C VAL A 886 1.62 46.14 -27.70
N LEU A 887 1.61 45.36 -28.78
CA LEU A 887 1.72 43.89 -28.76
C LEU A 887 2.91 43.49 -29.66
N SER A 888 3.97 44.30 -29.64
CA SER A 888 5.15 44.14 -30.50
C SER A 888 6.48 44.47 -29.81
N GLU A 889 6.51 44.64 -28.48
CA GLU A 889 7.76 44.90 -27.72
C GLU A 889 8.00 43.90 -26.58
N MET A 890 7.35 42.71 -26.61
CA MET A 890 7.68 41.59 -25.70
C MET A 890 7.98 40.29 -26.47
N ILE A 891 8.56 40.40 -27.67
CA ILE A 891 9.14 39.29 -28.42
C ILE A 891 10.55 39.70 -28.86
N GLU A 892 11.49 39.71 -27.91
CA GLU A 892 12.93 39.72 -28.20
C GLU A 892 13.72 39.39 -26.92
N LEU A 893 13.65 38.14 -26.47
CA LEU A 893 14.59 37.50 -25.53
C LEU A 893 14.30 36.00 -25.46
N LEU A 894 14.34 35.33 -26.61
CA LEU A 894 14.41 33.87 -26.70
C LEU A 894 15.69 33.52 -27.48
N GLY A 895 16.71 33.11 -26.73
CA GLY A 895 17.78 32.22 -27.22
C GLY A 895 17.49 30.78 -26.75
N PRO A 896 17.93 29.75 -27.49
CA PRO A 896 17.49 28.38 -27.29
C PRO A 896 18.41 27.63 -26.33
N GLU A 897 17.82 26.91 -25.38
CA GLU A 897 18.27 25.61 -24.83
C GLU A 897 17.45 25.34 -23.56
N GLN A 898 16.37 24.56 -23.69
CA GLN A 898 15.67 24.00 -22.54
C GLN A 898 15.54 22.50 -22.76
N VAL A 899 16.45 21.76 -22.12
CA VAL A 899 16.27 20.35 -21.75
C VAL A 899 15.07 20.28 -20.81
N SER A 900 14.21 19.28 -20.99
CA SER A 900 12.94 19.23 -20.25
C SER A 900 13.19 18.99 -18.76
N PHE A 901 12.43 19.67 -17.91
CA PHE A 901 12.49 19.55 -16.44
C PHE A 901 12.20 18.11 -15.96
N GLU A 902 11.49 17.32 -16.76
CA GLU A 902 11.19 15.90 -16.52
C GLU A 902 12.43 15.01 -16.72
N GLU A 903 13.33 15.33 -17.66
CA GLU A 903 14.60 14.59 -17.88
C GLU A 903 15.59 14.77 -16.70
N GLN A 904 15.57 15.92 -16.02
CA GLN A 904 16.42 16.15 -14.84
C GLN A 904 15.88 15.47 -13.58
N LEU A 905 14.59 15.11 -13.56
CA LEU A 905 13.94 14.45 -12.44
C LEU A 905 14.25 12.94 -12.44
N GLU A 906 14.17 12.31 -13.62
CA GLU A 906 14.45 10.88 -13.81
C GLU A 906 15.93 10.54 -13.60
N GLU A 907 16.84 11.43 -14.01
CA GLU A 907 18.29 11.24 -13.81
C GLU A 907 18.69 11.32 -12.33
N LYS A 908 17.90 12.03 -11.50
CA LYS A 908 18.14 12.19 -10.06
C LYS A 908 17.48 11.09 -9.21
N GLU A 909 16.31 10.59 -9.63
CA GLU A 909 15.63 9.44 -9.02
C GLU A 909 16.35 8.11 -9.32
N ALA A 910 16.93 7.95 -10.52
CA ALA A 910 17.75 6.78 -10.85
C ALA A 910 19.05 6.72 -10.03
N LEU A 911 19.62 7.87 -9.65
CA LEU A 911 20.83 7.94 -8.81
C LEU A 911 20.55 7.60 -7.33
N LEU A 912 19.35 7.93 -6.85
CA LEU A 912 18.87 7.59 -5.50
C LEU A 912 18.50 6.10 -5.39
N ALA A 913 17.83 5.54 -6.41
CA ALA A 913 17.50 4.12 -6.44
C ALA A 913 18.76 3.22 -6.53
N ALA A 914 19.77 3.63 -7.30
CA ALA A 914 21.03 2.90 -7.41
C ALA A 914 21.89 2.93 -6.13
N THR A 915 21.58 3.83 -5.17
CA THR A 915 22.28 3.92 -3.88
C THR A 915 21.57 3.18 -2.75
N GLU A 916 20.31 2.79 -2.92
CA GLU A 916 19.57 1.98 -1.94
C GLU A 916 19.91 0.48 -2.02
N GLU A 917 20.41 -0.02 -3.16
CA GLU A 917 20.65 -1.46 -3.37
C GLU A 917 22.03 -1.98 -2.86
N PHE A 918 22.90 -1.12 -2.31
CA PHE A 918 24.29 -1.50 -1.99
C PHE A 918 24.75 -1.32 -0.54
N VAL A 919 23.88 -1.00 0.43
CA VAL A 919 24.29 -0.93 1.85
C VAL A 919 23.22 -1.47 2.81
N GLU A 920 22.98 -2.79 2.73
CA GLU A 920 22.77 -3.60 3.93
C GLU A 920 23.97 -4.55 4.03
N VAL A 921 25.07 -4.03 4.59
CA VAL A 921 26.07 -4.89 5.21
C VAL A 921 25.92 -4.63 6.69
N ASP A 922 25.34 -5.59 7.40
CA ASP A 922 25.37 -5.64 8.84
C ASP A 922 26.80 -5.34 9.30
N ALA A 923 26.93 -4.42 10.25
CA ALA A 923 28.19 -4.20 10.94
C ALA A 923 28.46 -5.43 11.81
N GLU A 924 28.95 -6.51 11.21
CA GLU A 924 29.64 -7.55 11.94
C GLU A 924 30.92 -6.92 12.51
N GLU A 925 31.05 -6.97 13.84
CA GLU A 925 32.24 -6.56 14.57
C GLU A 925 33.44 -7.37 14.04
N ASP A 926 34.47 -6.66 13.58
CA ASP A 926 35.74 -7.24 13.12
C ASP A 926 36.41 -7.96 14.32
N PRO A 927 36.59 -9.30 14.29
CA PRO A 927 36.97 -10.08 15.47
C PRO A 927 38.39 -9.86 15.99
N ASP A 928 39.20 -9.01 15.34
CA ASP A 928 40.62 -8.78 15.63
C ASP A 928 40.93 -7.38 16.21
N ILE A 929 40.01 -6.81 17.00
CA ILE A 929 40.21 -5.54 17.72
C ILE A 929 40.46 -5.82 19.20
N ASP A 930 41.62 -5.42 19.72
CA ASP A 930 41.94 -5.50 21.15
C ASP A 930 41.27 -4.37 21.97
N GLU A 931 41.22 -4.50 23.31
CA GLU A 931 40.52 -3.57 24.23
C GLU A 931 40.99 -2.10 24.13
N ASP A 932 42.12 -1.84 23.46
CA ASP A 932 42.69 -0.50 23.23
C ASP A 932 42.49 0.02 21.78
N GLY A 933 41.84 -0.74 20.90
CA GLY A 933 41.45 -0.32 19.56
C GLY A 933 42.58 -0.31 18.52
N LYS A 934 43.62 -1.14 18.68
CA LYS A 934 44.76 -1.24 17.76
C LYS A 934 44.72 -2.55 16.97
N VAL A 935 44.68 -2.43 15.65
CA VAL A 935 44.78 -3.58 14.73
C VAL A 935 46.21 -4.12 14.78
N GLU A 936 46.41 -5.37 15.21
CA GLU A 936 47.71 -6.04 15.18
C GLU A 936 48.12 -6.36 13.73
N ARG A 937 49.35 -5.98 13.35
CA ARG A 937 49.89 -6.22 12.01
C ARG A 937 50.34 -7.66 11.85
N ASP A 938 49.83 -8.35 10.84
CA ASP A 938 50.18 -9.73 10.54
C ASP A 938 51.68 -9.84 10.14
N PRO A 939 52.50 -10.73 10.75
CA PRO A 939 53.96 -10.70 10.63
C PRO A 939 54.53 -10.94 9.23
N ASP A 940 53.72 -11.52 8.32
CA ASP A 940 54.13 -11.93 6.97
C ASP A 940 53.83 -10.88 5.88
N VAL A 941 53.24 -9.72 6.23
CA VAL A 941 52.91 -8.65 5.26
C VAL A 941 54.05 -7.63 5.19
N SER A 942 54.53 -7.31 3.98
CA SER A 942 55.64 -6.37 3.78
C SER A 942 55.26 -4.93 4.18
N ASP A 943 56.25 -4.09 4.50
CA ASP A 943 56.01 -2.68 4.91
C ASP A 943 55.30 -1.88 3.80
N GLU A 944 55.61 -2.15 2.53
CA GLU A 944 54.98 -1.51 1.37
C GLU A 944 53.51 -1.94 1.21
N ASP A 945 53.21 -3.24 1.35
CA ASP A 945 51.84 -3.75 1.23
C ASP A 945 50.94 -3.27 2.38
N TRP A 946 51.51 -3.09 3.58
CA TRP A 946 50.78 -2.58 4.74
C TRP A 946 50.40 -1.10 4.58
N GLU A 947 51.32 -0.26 4.11
CA GLU A 947 51.03 1.15 3.82
C GLU A 947 49.98 1.29 2.70
N GLU A 948 50.02 0.42 1.67
CA GLU A 948 49.02 0.41 0.60
C GLU A 948 47.63 -0.01 1.10
N LEU A 949 47.56 -0.94 2.05
CA LEU A 949 46.33 -1.37 2.72
C LEU A 949 45.74 -0.28 3.64
N GLU A 950 46.56 0.44 4.40
CA GLU A 950 46.10 1.56 5.22
C GLU A 950 45.56 2.70 4.34
N LEU A 951 46.27 3.05 3.26
CA LEU A 951 45.79 4.03 2.28
C LEU A 951 44.47 3.61 1.63
N ALA A 952 44.30 2.32 1.32
CA ALA A 952 43.05 1.79 0.77
C ALA A 952 41.90 1.82 1.80
N LYS A 953 42.18 1.56 3.08
CA LYS A 953 41.20 1.67 4.17
C LYS A 953 40.76 3.12 4.38
N GLU A 954 41.69 4.06 4.44
CA GLU A 954 41.38 5.48 4.56
C GLU A 954 40.58 6.00 3.36
N ALA A 955 40.94 5.58 2.14
CA ALA A 955 40.20 5.92 0.93
C ALA A 955 38.77 5.36 0.95
N ARG A 956 38.56 4.15 1.48
CA ARG A 956 37.24 3.53 1.62
C ARG A 956 36.38 4.25 2.65
N VAL A 957 36.95 4.64 3.81
CA VAL A 957 36.23 5.41 4.83
C VAL A 957 35.85 6.79 4.29
N ALA A 958 36.77 7.48 3.62
CA ALA A 958 36.49 8.78 2.99
C ALA A 958 35.41 8.67 1.89
N HIS A 959 35.39 7.59 1.13
CA HIS A 959 34.36 7.33 0.13
C HIS A 959 32.98 7.11 0.75
N LEU A 960 32.89 6.34 1.84
CA LEU A 960 31.64 6.09 2.57
C LEU A 960 31.10 7.37 3.22
N GLU A 961 31.96 8.22 3.77
CA GLU A 961 31.55 9.53 4.29
C GLU A 961 31.05 10.47 3.17
N ALA A 962 31.69 10.45 2.01
CA ALA A 962 31.26 11.23 0.85
C ALA A 962 29.86 10.80 0.36
N LEU A 963 29.59 9.49 0.33
CA LEU A 963 28.27 8.94 -0.02
C LEU A 963 27.19 9.32 1.00
N LYS A 964 27.49 9.27 2.31
CA LYS A 964 26.55 9.73 3.36
C LYS A 964 26.21 11.21 3.20
N ARG A 965 27.21 12.07 2.96
CA ARG A 965 26.99 13.51 2.73
C ARG A 965 26.17 13.77 1.46
N ALA A 966 26.40 13.01 0.38
CA ALA A 966 25.62 13.12 -0.85
C ALA A 966 24.14 12.72 -0.64
N ARG A 967 23.89 11.65 0.12
CA ARG A 967 22.53 11.22 0.49
C ARG A 967 21.79 12.28 1.30
N ASP A 968 22.42 12.84 2.31
CA ASP A 968 21.80 13.84 3.18
C ASP A 968 21.52 15.14 2.41
N GLN A 969 22.38 15.52 1.46
CA GLN A 969 22.15 16.65 0.55
C GLN A 969 20.99 16.40 -0.43
N ALA A 970 20.88 15.19 -0.98
CA ALA A 970 19.78 14.80 -1.88
C ALA A 970 18.42 14.87 -1.15
N LYS A 971 18.37 14.38 0.10
CA LYS A 971 17.18 14.43 0.94
C LYS A 971 16.74 15.87 1.25
N GLN A 972 17.67 16.75 1.60
CA GLN A 972 17.38 18.17 1.83
C GLN A 972 16.88 18.87 0.57
N GLU A 973 17.41 18.50 -0.60
CA GLU A 973 16.99 19.10 -1.87
C GLU A 973 15.60 18.62 -2.32
N GLU A 974 15.25 17.35 -2.06
CA GLU A 974 13.90 16.83 -2.30
C GLU A 974 12.86 17.50 -1.38
N GLU A 975 13.16 17.67 -0.10
CA GLU A 975 12.30 18.41 0.84
C GLU A 975 12.08 19.85 0.37
N ARG A 976 13.13 20.51 -0.14
CA ARG A 976 13.04 21.86 -0.72
C ARG A 976 12.20 21.88 -2.00
N ARG A 977 12.26 20.84 -2.84
CA ARG A 977 11.46 20.68 -4.06
C ARG A 977 9.97 20.51 -3.73
N ARG A 978 9.63 19.61 -2.80
CA ARG A 978 8.24 19.40 -2.33
C ARG A 978 7.66 20.69 -1.73
N ALA A 979 8.46 21.48 -1.02
CA ALA A 979 8.05 22.78 -0.53
C ALA A 979 7.81 23.81 -1.66
N GLN A 980 8.63 23.81 -2.71
CA GLN A 980 8.45 24.66 -3.89
C GLN A 980 7.24 24.27 -4.73
N GLU A 981 7.02 22.99 -4.99
CA GLU A 981 5.85 22.48 -5.71
C GLU A 981 4.55 22.84 -4.98
N LYS A 982 4.52 22.68 -3.66
CA LYS A 982 3.38 23.08 -2.83
C LYS A 982 3.12 24.59 -2.90
N LEU A 983 4.17 25.40 -2.89
CA LEU A 983 4.06 26.86 -3.05
C LEU A 983 3.58 27.25 -4.46
N GLU A 984 4.01 26.54 -5.51
CA GLU A 984 3.57 26.79 -6.88
C GLU A 984 2.12 26.35 -7.09
N GLU A 985 1.70 25.23 -6.51
CA GLU A 985 0.32 24.78 -6.52
C GLU A 985 -0.60 25.74 -5.77
N GLU A 986 -0.17 26.25 -4.60
CA GLU A 986 -0.87 27.30 -3.87
C GLU A 986 -0.98 28.60 -4.71
N ARG A 987 0.08 28.97 -5.44
CA ARG A 987 0.05 30.11 -6.38
C ARG A 987 -0.90 29.88 -7.55
N ARG A 988 -0.94 28.67 -8.15
CA ARG A 988 -1.87 28.32 -9.24
C ARG A 988 -3.31 28.32 -8.75
N ARG A 989 -3.59 27.74 -7.58
CA ARG A 989 -4.92 27.78 -6.95
C ARG A 989 -5.34 29.21 -6.64
N ALA A 990 -4.45 30.03 -6.08
CA ALA A 990 -4.72 31.44 -5.82
C ALA A 990 -5.00 32.22 -7.12
N ALA A 991 -4.22 32.00 -8.18
CA ALA A 991 -4.43 32.64 -9.48
C ALA A 991 -5.75 32.21 -10.15
N ALA A 992 -6.09 30.91 -10.09
CA ALA A 992 -7.36 30.39 -10.59
C ALA A 992 -8.56 31.01 -9.85
N ILE A 993 -8.44 31.17 -8.53
CA ILE A 993 -9.47 31.83 -7.71
C ILE A 993 -9.59 33.32 -8.06
N GLN A 994 -8.46 34.03 -8.24
CA GLN A 994 -8.47 35.44 -8.69
C GLN A 994 -9.16 35.60 -10.04
N GLU A 995 -8.88 34.72 -10.99
CA GLU A 995 -9.48 34.77 -12.32
C GLU A 995 -10.98 34.47 -12.27
N ARG A 996 -11.39 33.51 -11.44
CA ARG A 996 -12.81 33.20 -11.21
C ARG A 996 -13.56 34.37 -10.56
N ILE A 997 -12.93 35.07 -9.60
CA ILE A 997 -13.50 36.27 -8.99
C ILE A 997 -13.66 37.40 -10.03
N ARG A 998 -12.68 37.58 -10.92
CA ARG A 998 -12.79 38.57 -12.01
C ARG A 998 -13.95 38.29 -12.95
N GLN A 999 -14.30 37.03 -13.17
CA GLN A 999 -15.46 36.65 -13.99
C GLN A 999 -16.80 36.87 -13.26
N ILE A 1000 -16.86 36.58 -11.96
CA ILE A 1000 -18.09 36.67 -11.15
C ILE A 1000 -18.40 38.14 -10.75
N CYS A 1001 -17.37 38.91 -10.39
CA CYS A 1001 -17.49 40.30 -9.97
C CYS A 1001 -16.24 41.09 -10.40
N PRO A 1002 -16.14 41.53 -11.67
CA PRO A 1002 -15.00 42.30 -12.15
C PRO A 1002 -14.92 43.65 -11.42
N CYS A 1003 -13.79 43.94 -10.77
CA CYS A 1003 -13.56 45.27 -10.24
C CYS A 1003 -13.26 46.23 -11.42
N PRO A 1004 -14.07 47.28 -11.66
CA PRO A 1004 -13.92 48.16 -12.81
C PRO A 1004 -12.56 48.90 -12.85
N ALA A 1005 -11.89 49.01 -11.70
CA ALA A 1005 -10.61 49.70 -11.54
C ALA A 1005 -9.38 48.74 -11.52
N GLY A 1006 -9.57 47.44 -11.71
CA GLY A 1006 -8.46 46.47 -11.87
C GLY A 1006 -7.74 46.04 -10.59
N PHE A 1007 -8.30 46.32 -9.41
CA PHE A 1007 -7.67 46.00 -8.13
C PHE A 1007 -7.63 44.49 -7.82
N ASN A 1008 -6.53 44.05 -7.18
CA ASN A 1008 -6.34 42.66 -6.74
C ASN A 1008 -7.29 42.29 -5.60
N TRP A 1009 -7.71 41.02 -5.55
CA TRP A 1009 -8.58 40.50 -4.51
C TRP A 1009 -7.75 39.77 -3.45
N TYR A 1010 -8.18 39.78 -2.20
CA TYR A 1010 -7.51 39.07 -1.12
C TYR A 1010 -8.54 38.36 -0.25
N LYS A 1011 -8.16 37.22 0.32
CA LYS A 1011 -9.03 36.43 1.16
C LYS A 1011 -9.23 37.14 2.51
N CYS A 1012 -10.48 37.26 2.93
CA CYS A 1012 -10.88 37.93 4.16
C CYS A 1012 -12.09 37.22 4.76
N GLY A 1013 -11.88 36.45 5.83
CA GLY A 1013 -12.93 35.64 6.47
C GLY A 1013 -13.50 34.59 5.52
N SER A 1014 -14.82 34.54 5.40
CA SER A 1014 -15.59 33.60 4.56
C SER A 1014 -15.76 34.05 3.10
N GLY A 1015 -14.84 34.88 2.59
CA GLY A 1015 -14.87 35.38 1.22
C GLY A 1015 -13.64 36.18 0.81
N TRP A 1016 -13.76 36.89 -0.28
CA TRP A 1016 -12.70 37.61 -0.97
C TRP A 1016 -13.09 39.06 -1.14
N ARG A 1017 -12.20 39.97 -0.75
CA ARG A 1017 -12.42 41.41 -0.85
C ARG A 1017 -11.44 42.04 -1.82
N CYS A 1018 -11.90 43.00 -2.60
CA CYS A 1018 -11.04 43.82 -3.46
C CYS A 1018 -10.12 44.72 -2.60
N SER A 1019 -8.85 44.94 -2.99
CA SER A 1019 -7.85 45.76 -2.27
C SER A 1019 -8.30 47.19 -1.96
N ALA A 1020 -9.22 47.75 -2.75
CA ALA A 1020 -9.86 49.03 -2.49
C ALA A 1020 -11.01 48.98 -1.45
N GLY A 1021 -11.37 47.80 -0.95
CA GLY A 1021 -12.39 47.57 0.09
C GLY A 1021 -13.85 47.64 -0.36
N GLY A 1022 -14.11 48.09 -1.60
CA GLY A 1022 -15.46 48.36 -2.11
C GLY A 1022 -16.27 47.14 -2.58
N HIS A 1023 -15.62 46.00 -2.85
CA HIS A 1023 -16.30 44.80 -3.38
C HIS A 1023 -15.93 43.56 -2.59
N PHE A 1024 -16.91 42.66 -2.41
CA PHE A 1024 -16.78 41.42 -1.64
C PHE A 1024 -17.49 40.27 -2.37
N VAL A 1025 -16.83 39.12 -2.48
CA VAL A 1025 -17.36 37.86 -3.04
C VAL A 1025 -17.23 36.80 -1.98
N SER A 1026 -18.33 36.24 -1.48
CA SER A 1026 -18.27 35.16 -0.50
C SER A 1026 -17.71 33.86 -1.10
N ASP A 1027 -17.10 33.00 -0.29
CA ASP A 1027 -16.62 31.68 -0.72
C ASP A 1027 -17.78 30.82 -1.26
N ALA A 1028 -19.00 31.03 -0.73
CA ALA A 1028 -20.23 30.41 -1.23
C ALA A 1028 -20.60 30.88 -2.64
N GLN A 1029 -20.45 32.18 -2.95
CA GLN A 1029 -20.68 32.72 -4.30
C GLN A 1029 -19.60 32.28 -5.30
N LEU A 1030 -18.38 32.08 -4.83
CA LEU A 1030 -17.25 31.63 -5.63
C LEU A 1030 -17.39 30.15 -6.05
N ASN A 1031 -18.02 29.35 -5.20
CA ASN A 1031 -18.30 27.93 -5.41
C ASN A 1031 -19.66 27.67 -6.09
N SER A 1032 -20.55 28.66 -6.17
CA SER A 1032 -21.82 28.54 -6.90
C SER A 1032 -21.61 28.86 -8.39
N GLN A 1033 -21.50 27.84 -9.24
CA GLN A 1033 -21.78 28.00 -10.67
C GLN A 1033 -23.06 27.24 -11.04
N PHE A 1034 -24.07 28.03 -11.40
CA PHE A 1034 -25.18 27.59 -12.25
C PHE A 1034 -24.66 27.32 -13.67
N THR A 1035 -25.16 26.22 -14.22
CA THR A 1035 -25.31 25.84 -15.63
C THR A 1035 -25.06 26.94 -16.69
N CYS A 1036 -24.24 26.59 -17.67
CA CYS A 1036 -24.58 26.74 -19.08
C CYS A 1036 -24.58 25.35 -19.70
#